data_AF-A0A6P0YQK3-F1
#
_entry.id   AF-A0A6P0YQK3-F1
#
_cell.length_a   1.000
_cell.length_b   1.000
_cell.length_c   1.000
_cell.angle_alpha   90.00
_cell.angle_beta   90.00
_cell.angle_gamma   90.00
#
_symmetry.space_group_name_H-M   'P 1'
#
loop_
_entity.id
_entity.type
_entity.pdbx_description
1 polymer ?
#
loop_
_entity_poly.entity_id
_entity_poly.type
_entity_poly.pdbx_seq_one_letter_code
_entity_poly.pdbx_strand_id
1 'polypeptide(L)'
;MPYDLNRPTKEVSKTITVQIKDIASSEGKIYTHPDCADIAKHPVASYGFMTIDHLVAAGHRCVLTRVNQPTMLPVIQFDLYGFFLTAELYRIVQGAYRDDIDELVRSKNPKLGQIQMGRRLIASTLFTGNKREPWVYLPWVLEIDGHKLQVALSFYDTCAVHGAVNYATFCANCGVKLKYKDTFTAEEKKVMIKMYLEYLKRYGDYSLGDLYNHDALIENMEKFRIIYRSLNIENYFELPRLTIGATVARIVRSKLLQFLGFDAKGKNQVIEFCRYGTAEHFKEYKRTTAVYNAKVDGGRCRNNRPNVARSKQLIADADIAGCYGNGLRNQEYPLGRPITVDYPLRSNINEYLTLRQFLKKYRKELVPGLWQARVSTPDDYLLKYSQDFLVSWHPPKNPANIPTDSELENTDWFTEDNIGTTKIYSKQVNLAIIQADFLDWLDNTCTARQRKELLDKLHIVTAVFYPKSERCTTIPEFLKALRKHKGKNITEAKIKRGQSKVIKIEQECHAWISVNMGDLLVNQLLAARSKYSKKDPEQKPMNDLYKLCINTIYGDMVSPFFDIGNVVVGNNITARARAMAWYMEKGLNGFQTITDGCAFEVNRVISAKKDRELRSEVLFEIYNKEDSSSFRINPLGNEQEIKHYLYRDGESEKIGLIIDGDKLDNQQSLTWLGTQITIHLQKEFPNIPVIDKFQFEIKDIYTSASFHGTANYKFWIGERDIKGKMRSYKKIGYDAYHLPGDDLQLLTSNYTPSEEFLRDLRNKPEKVERCKTYLFYKILKPGEYKKNYETSWKNSEAFPGCTVESARLLRECSLTQFTFQSKKQFDSWEREQKHLRDRTGQSYESWFINDSGTLDFQEMIEKLDEMIRRGGMKYASSREASKHWNLSREYSDHPEYKCLLKAKH
;
A
#
# COMPACT_ATOMS: atom_id res chain seq x y z
N MET A 1 -30.31 -20.53 -13.05
CA MET A 1 -31.05 -19.51 -13.85
C MET A 1 -30.39 -18.17 -13.59
N PRO A 2 -30.44 -17.17 -14.49
CA PRO A 2 -30.00 -15.83 -14.13
C PRO A 2 -30.81 -15.33 -12.93
N TYR A 3 -30.12 -14.80 -11.94
CA TYR A 3 -30.68 -14.25 -10.70
C TYR A 3 -31.67 -13.12 -11.02
N ASP A 4 -32.92 -13.25 -10.57
CA ASP A 4 -33.94 -12.20 -10.71
C ASP A 4 -33.81 -11.22 -9.54
N LEU A 5 -33.14 -10.09 -9.77
CA LEU A 5 -33.02 -9.01 -8.79
C LEU A 5 -34.38 -8.43 -8.38
N ASN A 6 -35.44 -8.58 -9.18
CA ASN A 6 -36.79 -8.11 -8.83
C ASN A 6 -37.53 -9.10 -7.92
N ARG A 7 -37.06 -10.34 -7.84
CA ARG A 7 -37.56 -11.41 -6.97
C ARG A 7 -36.37 -12.16 -6.40
N PRO A 8 -35.60 -11.55 -5.49
CA PRO A 8 -34.37 -12.14 -4.99
C PRO A 8 -34.66 -13.49 -4.33
N THR A 9 -34.43 -14.58 -5.05
CA THR A 9 -34.42 -15.91 -4.47
C THR A 9 -33.09 -16.04 -3.75
N LYS A 10 -33.17 -16.14 -2.42
CA LYS A 10 -32.01 -16.30 -1.54
C LYS A 10 -31.33 -17.64 -1.82
N GLU A 11 -30.35 -17.66 -2.72
CA GLU A 11 -29.45 -18.81 -2.85
C GLU A 11 -28.34 -18.69 -1.82
N VAL A 12 -28.48 -19.43 -0.72
CA VAL A 12 -27.45 -19.53 0.31
C VAL A 12 -26.41 -20.53 -0.18
N SER A 13 -25.17 -20.08 -0.33
CA SER A 13 -24.07 -20.97 -0.67
C SER A 13 -23.89 -22.02 0.43
N LYS A 14 -24.23 -23.28 0.13
CA LYS A 14 -24.06 -24.41 1.04
C LYS A 14 -22.59 -24.79 1.14
N THR A 15 -22.12 -25.10 2.35
CA THR A 15 -20.81 -25.74 2.50
C THR A 15 -20.93 -27.20 2.07
N ILE A 16 -20.09 -27.67 1.15
CA ILE A 16 -20.18 -29.04 0.62
C ILE A 16 -19.46 -30.02 1.55
N THR A 17 -18.19 -29.77 1.82
CA THR A 17 -17.34 -30.64 2.64
C THR A 17 -16.36 -29.81 3.47
N VAL A 18 -15.85 -30.43 4.53
CA VAL A 18 -14.72 -29.94 5.32
C VAL A 18 -13.62 -31.00 5.30
N GLN A 19 -12.38 -30.56 5.12
CA GLN A 19 -11.20 -31.44 5.09
C GLN A 19 -10.37 -31.23 6.35
N ILE A 20 -9.97 -32.31 7.01
CA ILE A 20 -9.18 -32.27 8.24
C ILE A 20 -8.03 -33.29 8.15
N LYS A 21 -6.82 -32.83 8.45
CA LYS A 21 -5.61 -33.65 8.59
C LYS A 21 -4.94 -33.28 9.92
N ASP A 22 -4.75 -34.25 10.81
CA ASP A 22 -3.89 -34.04 11.97
C ASP A 22 -2.42 -33.99 11.54
N ILE A 23 -1.56 -33.33 12.32
CA ILE A 23 -0.16 -33.11 11.93
C ILE A 23 0.70 -34.39 11.91
N ALA A 24 0.24 -35.47 12.54
CA ALA A 24 0.95 -36.75 12.59
C ALA A 24 0.55 -37.68 11.44
N SER A 25 -0.63 -37.49 10.86
CA SER A 25 -1.13 -38.28 9.74
C SER A 25 -0.58 -37.81 8.39
N SER A 26 -0.30 -38.78 7.54
CA SER A 26 0.00 -38.56 6.12
C SER A 26 -1.25 -38.32 5.26
N GLU A 27 -2.44 -38.66 5.76
CA GLU A 27 -3.70 -38.65 5.02
C GLU A 27 -4.75 -37.75 5.67
N GLY A 28 -5.38 -36.90 4.86
CA GLY A 28 -6.52 -36.10 5.29
C GLY A 28 -7.84 -36.85 5.13
N LYS A 29 -8.81 -36.53 5.99
CA LYS A 29 -10.17 -37.04 5.92
C LYS A 29 -11.12 -35.96 5.40
N ILE A 30 -12.13 -36.38 4.63
CA ILE A 30 -13.18 -35.51 4.09
C ILE A 30 -14.48 -35.84 4.79
N TYR A 31 -15.18 -34.82 5.27
CA TYR A 31 -16.51 -34.92 5.87
C TYR A 31 -17.49 -34.12 5.04
N THR A 32 -18.67 -34.68 4.76
CA THR A 32 -19.77 -33.91 4.17
C THR A 32 -20.30 -32.96 5.23
N HIS A 33 -20.41 -31.68 4.89
CA HIS A 33 -20.97 -30.69 5.79
C HIS A 33 -22.51 -30.87 5.85
N PRO A 34 -23.14 -30.80 7.04
CA PRO A 34 -24.59 -30.94 7.23
C PRO A 34 -25.50 -30.15 6.28
N ASP A 35 -25.09 -28.97 5.81
CA ASP A 35 -25.81 -28.22 4.74
C ASP A 35 -26.13 -29.06 3.49
N CYS A 36 -25.29 -30.06 3.21
CA CYS A 36 -25.31 -30.95 2.05
C CYS A 36 -25.49 -32.43 2.44
N ALA A 37 -26.08 -32.72 3.61
CA ALA A 37 -26.33 -34.09 4.06
C ALA A 37 -27.20 -34.90 3.07
N ASP A 38 -28.09 -34.23 2.35
CA ASP A 38 -28.96 -34.78 1.31
C ASP A 38 -28.20 -35.33 0.10
N ILE A 39 -27.01 -34.80 -0.17
CA ILE A 39 -26.15 -35.19 -1.31
C ILE A 39 -24.84 -35.85 -0.88
N ALA A 40 -24.76 -36.30 0.38
CA ALA A 40 -23.53 -36.79 0.98
C ALA A 40 -22.92 -37.99 0.23
N LYS A 41 -21.63 -37.86 -0.08
CA LYS A 41 -20.75 -38.92 -0.63
C LYS A 41 -19.62 -39.29 0.33
N HIS A 42 -19.45 -38.54 1.42
CA HIS A 42 -18.54 -38.81 2.54
C HIS A 42 -19.33 -38.84 3.86
N PRO A 43 -18.75 -39.36 4.95
CA PRO A 43 -19.38 -39.31 6.27
C PRO A 43 -19.85 -37.89 6.61
N VAL A 44 -21.10 -37.76 7.02
CA VAL A 44 -21.69 -36.47 7.40
C VAL A 44 -21.16 -36.08 8.78
N ALA A 45 -20.65 -34.86 8.93
CA ALA A 45 -20.22 -34.36 10.22
C ALA A 45 -21.43 -34.27 11.17
N SER A 46 -21.25 -34.73 12.41
CA SER A 46 -22.31 -34.96 13.39
C SER A 46 -22.16 -34.10 14.64
N TYR A 47 -20.96 -33.59 14.91
CA TYR A 47 -20.70 -32.72 16.05
C TYR A 47 -20.83 -31.24 15.67
N GLY A 48 -21.20 -30.42 16.65
CA GLY A 48 -21.25 -28.96 16.49
C GLY A 48 -19.88 -28.30 16.25
N PHE A 49 -18.78 -29.05 16.43
CA PHE A 49 -17.43 -28.68 16.06
C PHE A 49 -16.78 -29.87 15.35
N MET A 50 -16.52 -29.72 14.05
CA MET A 50 -16.20 -30.84 13.14
C MET A 50 -14.85 -31.52 13.42
N THR A 51 -13.96 -30.87 14.18
CA THR A 51 -12.72 -31.52 14.62
C THR A 51 -13.00 -32.71 15.54
N ILE A 52 -14.14 -32.72 16.24
CA ILE A 52 -14.54 -33.86 17.07
C ILE A 52 -14.90 -35.07 16.23
N ASP A 53 -15.55 -34.89 15.07
CA ASP A 53 -15.80 -35.99 14.12
C ASP A 53 -14.47 -36.67 13.71
N HIS A 54 -13.41 -35.88 13.53
CA HIS A 54 -12.09 -36.41 13.22
C HIS A 54 -11.46 -37.21 14.37
N LEU A 55 -11.60 -36.76 15.61
CA LEU A 55 -11.11 -37.50 16.79
C LEU A 55 -11.86 -38.82 16.98
N VAL A 56 -13.18 -38.82 16.81
CA VAL A 56 -14.00 -40.04 16.86
C VAL A 56 -13.61 -41.00 15.74
N ALA A 57 -13.41 -40.49 14.51
CA ALA A 57 -12.92 -41.28 13.40
C ALA A 57 -11.48 -41.79 13.58
N ALA A 58 -10.74 -41.25 14.55
CA ALA A 58 -9.42 -41.73 14.96
C ALA A 58 -9.48 -42.72 16.13
N GLY A 59 -10.67 -43.03 16.65
CA GLY A 59 -10.91 -44.04 17.69
C GLY A 59 -11.11 -43.49 19.10
N HIS A 60 -11.13 -42.17 19.29
CA HIS A 60 -11.35 -41.56 20.60
C HIS A 60 -12.83 -41.54 21.00
N ARG A 61 -13.12 -41.73 22.29
CA ARG A 61 -14.47 -41.53 22.83
C ARG A 61 -14.64 -40.07 23.20
N CYS A 62 -15.43 -39.34 22.41
CA CYS A 62 -15.61 -37.90 22.57
C CYS A 62 -17.07 -37.54 22.90
N VAL A 63 -17.27 -36.64 23.86
CA VAL A 63 -18.53 -35.95 24.11
C VAL A 63 -18.27 -34.46 24.22
N LEU A 64 -18.78 -33.68 23.27
CA LEU A 64 -18.68 -32.22 23.28
C LEU A 64 -19.96 -31.62 23.88
N THR A 65 -19.81 -30.79 24.91
CA THR A 65 -20.92 -30.12 25.59
C THR A 65 -20.70 -28.62 25.66
N ARG A 66 -21.77 -27.82 25.53
CA ARG A 66 -21.75 -26.38 25.73
C ARG A 66 -22.16 -26.05 27.17
N VAL A 67 -21.41 -25.18 27.83
CA VAL A 67 -21.65 -24.70 29.20
C VAL A 67 -22.00 -23.20 29.18
N ASN A 68 -22.48 -22.64 30.29
CA ASN A 68 -22.87 -21.23 30.34
C ASN A 68 -21.66 -20.27 30.41
N GLN A 69 -20.55 -20.70 31.00
CA GLN A 69 -19.30 -19.92 31.12
C GLN A 69 -18.08 -20.84 31.07
N PRO A 70 -16.92 -20.36 30.60
CA PRO A 70 -15.66 -21.11 30.68
C PRO A 70 -15.38 -21.61 32.11
N THR A 71 -15.01 -22.87 32.22
CA THR A 71 -14.81 -23.58 33.49
C THR A 71 -13.33 -23.57 33.93
N MET A 72 -13.06 -23.79 35.21
CA MET A 72 -11.70 -23.97 35.76
C MET A 72 -11.11 -25.36 35.45
N LEU A 73 -11.52 -26.00 34.34
CA LEU A 73 -10.98 -27.28 33.90
C LEU A 73 -9.62 -27.10 33.20
N PRO A 74 -8.78 -28.15 33.16
CA PRO A 74 -7.60 -28.16 32.29
C PRO A 74 -7.98 -27.89 30.82
N VAL A 75 -7.12 -27.22 30.08
CA VAL A 75 -7.42 -26.75 28.73
C VAL A 75 -6.96 -27.76 27.67
N ILE A 76 -7.82 -28.05 26.71
CA ILE A 76 -7.43 -28.64 25.42
C ILE A 76 -7.46 -27.56 24.35
N GLN A 77 -6.28 -27.28 23.77
CA GLN A 77 -6.13 -26.29 22.71
C GLN A 77 -6.13 -26.97 21.35
N PHE A 78 -6.95 -26.49 20.43
CA PHE A 78 -6.92 -26.88 19.02
C PHE A 78 -6.21 -25.79 18.21
N ASP A 79 -5.09 -26.18 17.59
CA ASP A 79 -4.30 -25.32 16.72
C ASP A 79 -4.73 -25.51 15.27
N LEU A 80 -5.43 -24.51 14.73
CA LEU A 80 -5.99 -24.59 13.38
C LEU A 80 -5.00 -24.00 12.37
N TYR A 81 -4.46 -24.85 11.51
CA TYR A 81 -3.57 -24.46 10.41
C TYR A 81 -4.37 -24.36 9.12
N GLY A 82 -4.28 -23.24 8.42
CA GLY A 82 -4.96 -23.08 7.15
C GLY A 82 -4.49 -21.85 6.39
N PHE A 83 -4.85 -21.79 5.11
CA PHE A 83 -4.60 -20.63 4.28
C PHE A 83 -5.89 -19.81 4.19
N PHE A 84 -5.87 -18.59 4.73
CA PHE A 84 -7.01 -17.69 4.75
C PHE A 84 -8.19 -18.23 5.60
N LEU A 85 -7.90 -18.57 6.86
CA LEU A 85 -8.81 -19.22 7.82
C LEU A 85 -10.14 -18.47 8.06
N THR A 86 -10.24 -17.19 7.67
CA THR A 86 -11.52 -16.47 7.68
C THR A 86 -12.59 -17.18 6.85
N ALA A 87 -12.22 -17.85 5.74
CA ALA A 87 -13.17 -18.58 4.92
C ALA A 87 -13.67 -19.89 5.57
N GLU A 88 -12.90 -20.44 6.53
CA GLU A 88 -13.17 -21.75 7.13
C GLU A 88 -13.79 -21.65 8.53
N LEU A 89 -13.53 -20.55 9.25
CA LEU A 89 -13.90 -20.37 10.67
C LEU A 89 -15.36 -20.75 10.99
N TYR A 90 -16.31 -20.28 10.19
CA TYR A 90 -17.74 -20.54 10.40
C TYR A 90 -18.23 -21.85 9.80
N ARG A 91 -17.40 -22.54 9.01
CA ARG A 91 -17.73 -23.81 8.33
C ARG A 91 -17.35 -25.03 9.15
N ILE A 92 -16.47 -24.87 10.13
CA ILE A 92 -16.04 -25.93 11.04
C ILE A 92 -16.91 -26.03 12.30
N VAL A 93 -17.88 -25.12 12.48
CA VAL A 93 -18.76 -25.03 13.65
C VAL A 93 -20.22 -24.88 13.24
N GLN A 94 -21.14 -25.37 14.08
CA GLN A 94 -22.58 -25.39 13.79
C GLN A 94 -23.46 -25.15 15.01
N GLY A 95 -24.72 -24.79 14.76
CA GLY A 95 -25.72 -24.55 15.81
C GLY A 95 -25.24 -23.56 16.87
N ALA A 96 -25.51 -23.85 18.14
CA ALA A 96 -25.12 -23.00 19.26
C ALA A 96 -23.59 -22.76 19.38
N TYR A 97 -22.76 -23.67 18.85
CA TYR A 97 -21.30 -23.50 18.84
C TYR A 97 -20.87 -22.40 17.85
N ARG A 98 -21.61 -22.24 16.75
CA ARG A 98 -21.38 -21.15 15.79
C ARG A 98 -21.71 -19.78 16.40
N ASP A 99 -22.74 -19.71 17.24
CA ASP A 99 -23.12 -18.48 17.94
C ASP A 99 -22.01 -18.00 18.89
N ASP A 100 -21.31 -18.93 19.54
CA ASP A 100 -20.17 -18.60 20.41
C ASP A 100 -18.98 -18.01 19.61
N ILE A 101 -18.73 -18.52 18.39
CA ILE A 101 -17.73 -17.95 17.48
C ILE A 101 -18.16 -16.55 16.99
N ASP A 102 -19.44 -16.37 16.68
CA ASP A 102 -20.00 -15.07 16.29
C ASP A 102 -19.85 -14.02 17.40
N GLU A 103 -20.09 -14.40 18.66
CA GLU A 103 -19.87 -13.54 19.81
C GLU A 103 -18.40 -13.11 19.94
N LEU A 104 -17.45 -14.04 19.80
CA LEU A 104 -16.01 -13.73 19.86
C LEU A 104 -15.55 -12.84 18.69
N VAL A 105 -16.13 -13.01 17.50
CA VAL A 105 -15.85 -12.14 16.34
C VAL A 105 -16.41 -10.73 16.57
N ARG A 106 -17.60 -10.60 17.15
CA ARG A 106 -18.22 -9.30 17.45
C ARG A 106 -17.65 -8.64 18.71
N SER A 107 -17.02 -9.41 19.59
CA SER A 107 -16.52 -8.96 20.89
C SER A 107 -15.61 -7.74 20.77
N LYS A 108 -15.92 -6.71 21.57
CA LYS A 108 -15.05 -5.54 21.79
C LYS A 108 -14.25 -5.65 23.10
N ASN A 109 -14.48 -6.69 23.89
CA ASN A 109 -13.84 -6.86 25.19
C ASN A 109 -12.69 -7.87 25.08
N PRO A 110 -11.42 -7.43 25.08
CA PRO A 110 -10.28 -8.33 24.95
C PRO A 110 -10.16 -9.35 26.09
N LYS A 111 -10.79 -9.10 27.26
CA LYS A 111 -10.81 -10.05 28.38
C LYS A 111 -11.74 -11.25 28.15
N LEU A 112 -12.76 -11.09 27.30
CA LEU A 112 -13.67 -12.19 26.94
C LEU A 112 -13.12 -13.03 25.78
N GLY A 113 -11.95 -12.68 25.25
CA GLY A 113 -11.43 -13.25 24.02
C GLY A 113 -11.98 -12.53 22.77
N GLN A 114 -11.19 -12.53 21.72
CA GLN A 114 -11.54 -11.93 20.43
C GLN A 114 -10.97 -12.76 19.27
N ILE A 115 -11.77 -12.91 18.22
CA ILE A 115 -11.33 -13.45 16.93
C ILE A 115 -11.37 -12.35 15.90
N GLN A 116 -10.23 -12.08 15.26
CA GLN A 116 -10.09 -10.93 14.37
C GLN A 116 -9.24 -11.24 13.15
N MET A 117 -9.48 -10.51 12.06
CA MET A 117 -8.72 -10.62 10.82
C MET A 117 -8.01 -9.30 10.53
N GLY A 118 -6.69 -9.30 10.75
CA GLY A 118 -5.79 -8.26 10.26
C GLY A 118 -5.22 -8.64 8.90
N ARG A 119 -3.90 -8.86 8.83
CA ARG A 119 -3.26 -9.51 7.67
C ARG A 119 -3.59 -11.01 7.58
N ARG A 120 -3.94 -11.60 8.71
CA ARG A 120 -4.25 -13.01 8.93
C ARG A 120 -5.25 -13.13 10.08
N LEU A 121 -5.92 -14.27 10.19
CA LEU A 121 -6.84 -14.55 11.28
C LEU A 121 -6.04 -14.81 12.56
N ILE A 122 -6.47 -14.19 13.66
CA ILE A 122 -5.89 -14.36 15.00
C ILE A 122 -6.98 -14.56 16.04
N ALA A 123 -6.64 -15.34 17.06
CA ALA A 123 -7.33 -15.39 18.34
C ALA A 123 -6.47 -14.68 19.36
N SER A 124 -7.10 -13.94 20.28
CA SER A 124 -6.39 -13.43 21.45
C SER A 124 -7.29 -13.28 22.65
N THR A 125 -6.76 -13.63 23.82
CA THR A 125 -7.38 -13.40 25.13
C THR A 125 -6.44 -12.60 26.01
N LEU A 126 -6.91 -11.49 26.55
CA LEU A 126 -6.17 -10.67 27.51
C LEU A 126 -6.37 -11.21 28.93
N PHE A 127 -5.28 -11.66 29.55
CA PHE A 127 -5.24 -12.06 30.95
C PHE A 127 -4.89 -10.86 31.85
N THR A 128 -4.59 -11.12 33.14
CA THR A 128 -4.17 -10.09 34.10
C THR A 128 -3.00 -9.22 33.56
N GLY A 129 -3.19 -7.90 33.54
CA GLY A 129 -2.22 -6.93 33.02
C GLY A 129 -2.30 -6.78 31.50
N ASN A 130 -1.13 -6.76 30.84
CA ASN A 130 -1.00 -6.63 29.37
C ASN A 130 -0.65 -7.96 28.67
N LYS A 131 -0.71 -9.09 29.38
CA LYS A 131 -0.37 -10.40 28.82
C LYS A 131 -1.53 -10.90 27.93
N ARG A 132 -1.28 -11.03 26.62
CA ARG A 132 -2.21 -11.63 25.66
C ARG A 132 -1.75 -13.04 25.34
N GLU A 133 -2.66 -14.01 25.45
CA GLU A 133 -2.46 -15.37 24.95
C GLU A 133 -3.00 -15.47 23.51
N PRO A 134 -2.37 -16.26 22.61
CA PRO A 134 -2.69 -16.34 21.18
C PRO A 134 -3.89 -17.25 20.85
N TRP A 135 -4.78 -17.46 21.82
CA TRP A 135 -5.93 -18.35 21.73
C TRP A 135 -7.12 -17.77 22.49
N VAL A 136 -8.31 -18.32 22.24
CA VAL A 136 -9.57 -17.94 22.89
C VAL A 136 -10.20 -19.14 23.59
N TYR A 137 -10.73 -18.90 24.79
CA TYR A 137 -11.61 -19.86 25.46
C TYR A 137 -12.97 -19.89 24.77
N LEU A 138 -13.53 -21.09 24.68
CA LEU A 138 -14.90 -21.28 24.28
C LEU A 138 -15.70 -21.79 25.45
N PRO A 139 -17.01 -21.56 25.52
CA PRO A 139 -17.84 -22.16 26.56
C PRO A 139 -18.13 -23.65 26.26
N TRP A 140 -17.13 -24.42 25.82
CA TRP A 140 -17.27 -25.82 25.41
C TRP A 140 -16.39 -26.72 26.28
N VAL A 141 -16.95 -27.83 26.76
CA VAL A 141 -16.24 -28.87 27.49
C VAL A 141 -16.22 -30.13 26.64
N LEU A 142 -15.02 -30.61 26.33
CA LEU A 142 -14.79 -31.87 25.65
C LEU A 142 -14.44 -32.93 26.70
N GLU A 143 -15.27 -33.95 26.82
CA GLU A 143 -14.91 -35.19 27.47
C GLU A 143 -14.25 -36.11 26.43
N ILE A 144 -12.95 -36.40 26.57
CA ILE A 144 -12.20 -37.28 25.69
C ILE A 144 -11.55 -38.39 26.50
N ASP A 145 -11.88 -39.63 26.18
CA ASP A 145 -11.35 -40.84 26.84
C ASP A 145 -11.45 -40.79 28.38
N GLY A 146 -12.51 -40.17 28.89
CA GLY A 146 -12.79 -40.01 30.33
C GLY A 146 -12.23 -38.74 30.97
N HIS A 147 -11.53 -37.88 30.22
CA HIS A 147 -10.99 -36.61 30.70
C HIS A 147 -11.85 -35.43 30.25
N LYS A 148 -12.30 -34.60 31.19
CA LYS A 148 -13.05 -33.36 30.91
C LYS A 148 -12.11 -32.18 30.77
N LEU A 149 -12.13 -31.55 29.59
CA LEU A 149 -11.21 -30.49 29.21
C LEU A 149 -11.97 -29.28 28.66
N GLN A 150 -11.52 -28.09 29.05
CA GLN A 150 -12.01 -26.82 28.54
C GLN A 150 -11.44 -26.58 27.15
N VAL A 151 -12.28 -26.36 26.13
CA VAL A 151 -11.81 -26.11 24.77
C VAL A 151 -11.28 -24.69 24.61
N ALA A 152 -10.14 -24.58 23.94
CA ALA A 152 -9.56 -23.34 23.44
C ALA A 152 -9.17 -23.46 21.95
N LEU A 153 -9.25 -22.35 21.21
CA LEU A 153 -8.84 -22.30 19.80
C LEU A 153 -7.69 -21.33 19.57
N SER A 154 -6.73 -21.74 18.74
CA SER A 154 -5.71 -20.88 18.18
C SER A 154 -5.70 -20.97 16.64
N PHE A 155 -5.21 -19.92 15.97
CA PHE A 155 -5.22 -19.82 14.51
C PHE A 155 -3.83 -19.54 13.94
N TYR A 156 -3.37 -20.47 13.10
CA TYR A 156 -2.15 -20.40 12.31
C TYR A 156 -2.50 -20.15 10.83
N ASP A 157 -3.01 -18.94 10.56
CA ASP A 157 -3.37 -18.51 9.21
C ASP A 157 -2.12 -18.12 8.40
N THR A 158 -1.83 -18.89 7.35
CA THR A 158 -0.61 -18.80 6.54
C THR A 158 -0.70 -17.72 5.44
N CYS A 159 -1.85 -17.07 5.24
CA CYS A 159 -2.07 -16.15 4.12
C CYS A 159 -1.19 -14.89 4.13
N ALA A 160 -0.48 -14.62 5.23
CA ALA A 160 0.43 -13.48 5.36
C ALA A 160 1.92 -13.86 5.44
N VAL A 161 2.25 -15.15 5.47
CA VAL A 161 3.62 -15.65 5.71
C VAL A 161 4.59 -15.12 4.65
N HIS A 162 4.19 -15.12 3.37
CA HIS A 162 4.95 -14.55 2.24
C HIS A 162 4.27 -13.32 1.62
N GLY A 163 3.45 -12.60 2.39
CA GLY A 163 2.69 -11.44 1.88
C GLY A 163 1.50 -11.84 1.00
N ALA A 164 1.21 -11.09 -0.06
CA ALA A 164 -0.01 -11.25 -0.88
C ALA A 164 0.11 -12.33 -1.99
N VAL A 165 0.79 -13.43 -1.71
CA VAL A 165 0.86 -14.59 -2.63
C VAL A 165 -0.33 -15.52 -2.39
N ASN A 166 -0.72 -16.30 -3.40
CA ASN A 166 -1.73 -17.35 -3.22
C ASN A 166 -1.12 -18.60 -2.57
N TYR A 167 -1.98 -19.50 -2.08
CA TYR A 167 -1.58 -20.74 -1.40
C TYR A 167 -0.61 -21.61 -2.23
N ALA A 168 -0.90 -21.83 -3.51
CA ALA A 168 -0.04 -22.62 -4.39
C ALA A 168 1.37 -22.03 -4.51
N THR A 169 1.46 -20.70 -4.64
CA THR A 169 2.74 -19.99 -4.68
C THR A 169 3.47 -20.06 -3.35
N PHE A 170 2.76 -19.95 -2.22
CA PHE A 170 3.36 -20.12 -0.89
C PHE A 170 3.97 -21.52 -0.72
N CYS A 171 3.21 -22.58 -1.01
CA CYS A 171 3.71 -23.95 -0.95
C CYS A 171 4.91 -24.17 -1.89
N ALA A 172 4.81 -23.71 -3.14
CA ALA A 172 5.90 -23.81 -4.12
C ALA A 172 7.17 -23.07 -3.65
N ASN A 173 7.02 -21.88 -3.07
CA ASN A 173 8.15 -21.12 -2.50
C ASN A 173 8.83 -21.86 -1.34
N CYS A 174 8.07 -22.66 -0.60
CA CYS A 174 8.59 -23.49 0.48
C CYS A 174 9.16 -24.84 -0.05
N GLY A 175 8.93 -25.20 -1.32
CA GLY A 175 9.32 -26.48 -1.88
C GLY A 175 8.30 -27.61 -1.65
N VAL A 176 7.09 -27.26 -1.20
CA VAL A 176 6.00 -28.21 -0.98
C VAL A 176 5.19 -28.35 -2.27
N LYS A 177 5.23 -29.55 -2.87
CA LYS A 177 4.47 -29.86 -4.09
C LYS A 177 3.02 -30.19 -3.75
N LEU A 178 2.09 -29.38 -4.25
CA LEU A 178 0.66 -29.67 -4.16
C LEU A 178 0.27 -30.71 -5.21
N LYS A 179 0.12 -31.97 -4.81
CA LYS A 179 -0.09 -33.10 -5.73
C LYS A 179 -1.34 -32.96 -6.62
N TYR A 180 -2.40 -32.33 -6.10
CA TYR A 180 -3.73 -32.39 -6.71
C TYR A 180 -4.43 -31.02 -6.84
N LYS A 181 -3.83 -29.92 -6.38
CA LYS A 181 -4.52 -28.63 -6.29
C LYS A 181 -4.78 -27.94 -7.65
N ASP A 182 -4.04 -28.34 -8.68
CA ASP A 182 -4.18 -27.81 -10.05
C ASP A 182 -5.09 -28.67 -10.94
N THR A 183 -5.78 -29.66 -10.38
CA THR A 183 -6.64 -30.59 -11.14
C THR A 183 -7.97 -30.00 -11.64
N PHE A 184 -8.37 -28.83 -11.13
CA PHE A 184 -9.63 -28.15 -11.47
C PHE A 184 -9.39 -26.86 -12.25
N THR A 185 -10.08 -26.72 -13.38
CA THR A 185 -10.18 -25.49 -14.19
C THR A 185 -11.01 -24.40 -13.49
N ALA A 186 -10.97 -23.17 -14.01
CA ALA A 186 -11.77 -22.07 -13.48
C ALA A 186 -13.29 -22.31 -13.62
N GLU A 187 -13.74 -22.95 -14.71
CA GLU A 187 -15.16 -23.27 -14.92
C GLU A 187 -15.63 -24.39 -14.00
N GLU A 188 -14.81 -25.44 -13.79
CA GLU A 188 -15.12 -26.50 -12.83
C GLU A 188 -15.25 -25.96 -11.39
N LYS A 189 -14.44 -24.96 -11.03
CA LYS A 189 -14.54 -24.27 -9.73
C LYS A 189 -15.84 -23.49 -9.53
N LYS A 190 -16.57 -23.14 -10.60
CA LYS A 190 -17.89 -22.50 -10.48
C LYS A 190 -19.02 -23.49 -10.21
N VAL A 191 -18.80 -24.78 -10.46
CA VAL A 191 -19.82 -25.84 -10.36
C VAL A 191 -19.42 -26.92 -9.35
N MET A 192 -18.88 -26.52 -8.19
CA MET A 192 -18.31 -27.45 -7.20
C MET A 192 -19.28 -28.54 -6.70
N ILE A 193 -20.59 -28.27 -6.63
CA ILE A 193 -21.60 -29.28 -6.28
C ILE A 193 -21.65 -30.38 -7.34
N LYS A 194 -21.66 -30.00 -8.63
CA LYS A 194 -21.60 -30.95 -9.74
C LYS A 194 -20.30 -31.76 -9.68
N MET A 195 -19.17 -31.09 -9.43
CA MET A 195 -17.87 -31.76 -9.29
C MET A 195 -17.86 -32.78 -8.16
N TYR A 196 -18.51 -32.47 -7.05
CA TYR A 196 -18.66 -33.38 -5.92
C TYR A 196 -19.53 -34.60 -6.24
N LEU A 197 -20.66 -34.38 -6.92
CA LEU A 197 -21.62 -35.43 -7.25
C LEU A 197 -21.16 -36.37 -8.37
N GLU A 198 -20.60 -35.81 -9.44
CA GLU A 198 -20.29 -36.54 -10.67
C GLU A 198 -18.81 -36.94 -10.79
N TYR A 199 -17.91 -36.22 -10.14
CA TYR A 199 -16.45 -36.40 -10.25
C TYR A 199 -15.78 -36.57 -8.88
N LEU A 200 -16.40 -37.34 -7.99
CA LEU A 200 -16.04 -37.47 -6.57
C LEU A 200 -14.55 -37.70 -6.32
N LYS A 201 -13.88 -38.60 -7.08
CA LYS A 201 -12.45 -38.85 -6.90
C LYS A 201 -11.60 -37.61 -7.19
N ARG A 202 -11.86 -36.92 -8.30
CA ARG A 202 -11.14 -35.67 -8.66
C ARG A 202 -11.42 -34.58 -7.63
N TYR A 203 -12.66 -34.48 -7.15
CA TYR A 203 -13.04 -33.56 -6.07
C TYR A 203 -12.27 -33.87 -4.78
N GLY A 204 -12.24 -35.13 -4.37
CA GLY A 204 -11.51 -35.59 -3.19
C GLY A 204 -10.03 -35.23 -3.28
N ASP A 205 -9.38 -35.62 -4.37
CA ASP A 205 -7.98 -35.30 -4.67
C ASP A 205 -7.74 -33.77 -4.59
N TYR A 206 -8.58 -32.96 -5.26
CA TYR A 206 -8.49 -31.49 -5.24
C TYR A 206 -8.64 -30.89 -3.84
N SER A 207 -9.63 -31.34 -3.07
CA SER A 207 -9.98 -30.80 -1.75
C SER A 207 -8.91 -31.10 -0.70
N LEU A 208 -8.33 -32.30 -0.73
CA LEU A 208 -7.20 -32.68 0.14
C LEU A 208 -5.94 -31.86 -0.14
N GLY A 209 -5.86 -31.22 -1.32
CA GLY A 209 -4.79 -30.29 -1.69
C GLY A 209 -4.64 -29.08 -0.74
N ASP A 210 -5.64 -28.75 0.08
CA ASP A 210 -5.60 -27.61 1.01
C ASP A 210 -4.94 -27.91 2.38
N LEU A 211 -4.48 -29.14 2.60
CA LEU A 211 -4.02 -29.63 3.90
C LEU A 211 -2.49 -29.62 4.10
N TYR A 212 -1.73 -28.85 3.29
CA TYR A 212 -0.26 -28.80 3.34
C TYR A 212 0.30 -27.58 4.10
N ASN A 213 -0.55 -26.85 4.84
CA ASN A 213 -0.17 -25.62 5.53
C ASN A 213 0.93 -25.82 6.59
N HIS A 214 0.81 -26.86 7.42
CA HIS A 214 1.82 -27.18 8.44
C HIS A 214 3.16 -27.56 7.80
N ASP A 215 3.14 -28.46 6.80
CA ASP A 215 4.33 -28.91 6.08
C ASP A 215 5.06 -27.72 5.42
N ALA A 216 4.30 -26.80 4.81
CA ALA A 216 4.85 -25.58 4.23
C ALA A 216 5.48 -24.65 5.28
N LEU A 217 4.94 -24.57 6.51
CA LEU A 217 5.55 -23.79 7.59
C LEU A 217 6.88 -24.38 8.06
N ILE A 218 6.98 -25.71 8.16
CA ILE A 218 8.22 -26.41 8.52
C ILE A 218 9.28 -26.22 7.44
N GLU A 219 8.94 -26.42 6.18
CA GLU A 219 9.88 -26.18 5.08
C GLU A 219 10.30 -24.71 4.98
N ASN A 220 9.37 -23.77 5.21
CA ASN A 220 9.68 -22.36 5.29
C ASN A 220 10.72 -22.06 6.40
N MET A 221 10.59 -22.70 7.57
CA MET A 221 11.58 -22.59 8.65
C MET A 221 12.97 -23.01 8.18
N GLU A 222 13.09 -24.14 7.47
CA GLU A 222 14.38 -24.60 6.94
C GLU A 222 14.94 -23.65 5.87
N LYS A 223 14.09 -23.12 4.97
CA LYS A 223 14.53 -22.09 4.00
C LYS A 223 15.07 -20.84 4.70
N PHE A 224 14.42 -20.38 5.76
CA PHE A 224 14.92 -19.24 6.54
C PHE A 224 16.21 -19.58 7.29
N ARG A 225 16.40 -20.81 7.77
CA ARG A 225 17.68 -21.23 8.36
C ARG A 225 18.82 -21.14 7.33
N ILE A 226 18.57 -21.51 6.07
CA ILE A 226 19.53 -21.31 4.96
C ILE A 226 19.87 -19.83 4.78
N ILE A 227 18.88 -18.93 4.83
CA ILE A 227 19.11 -17.48 4.74
C ILE A 227 19.97 -16.99 5.90
N TYR A 228 19.66 -17.39 7.14
CA TYR A 228 20.46 -17.03 8.32
C TYR A 228 21.92 -17.50 8.18
N ARG A 229 22.13 -18.73 7.69
CA ARG A 229 23.47 -19.26 7.41
C ARG A 229 24.19 -18.45 6.33
N SER A 230 23.50 -18.08 5.25
CA SER A 230 24.07 -17.26 4.16
C SER A 230 24.53 -15.87 4.62
N LEU A 231 23.94 -15.37 5.71
CA LEU A 231 24.24 -14.07 6.32
C LEU A 231 25.22 -14.17 7.52
N ASN A 232 25.73 -15.37 7.78
CA ASN A 232 26.60 -15.71 8.91
C ASN A 232 26.00 -15.32 10.28
N ILE A 233 24.72 -15.63 10.49
CA ILE A 233 23.99 -15.33 11.74
C ILE A 233 23.17 -16.53 12.25
N GLU A 234 23.49 -17.76 11.85
CA GLU A 234 22.75 -18.97 12.27
C GLU A 234 22.67 -19.11 13.81
N ASN A 235 23.68 -18.65 14.55
CA ASN A 235 23.68 -18.63 16.02
C ASN A 235 22.62 -17.70 16.65
N TYR A 236 21.97 -16.85 15.85
CA TYR A 236 20.89 -15.96 16.25
C TYR A 236 19.53 -16.41 15.71
N PHE A 237 19.43 -17.62 15.16
CA PHE A 237 18.21 -18.10 14.51
C PHE A 237 17.02 -18.12 15.47
N GLU A 238 15.93 -17.48 15.04
CA GLU A 238 14.62 -17.56 15.68
C GLU A 238 13.63 -18.14 14.68
N LEU A 239 12.67 -18.95 15.15
CA LEU A 239 11.60 -19.49 14.30
C LEU A 239 10.88 -18.37 13.53
N PRO A 240 10.62 -18.51 12.22
CA PRO A 240 9.88 -17.50 11.46
C PRO A 240 8.53 -17.16 12.08
N ARG A 241 8.11 -15.90 11.92
CA ARG A 241 6.77 -15.45 12.31
C ARG A 241 5.77 -15.72 11.18
N LEU A 242 4.48 -15.68 11.51
CA LEU A 242 3.38 -15.83 10.54
C LEU A 242 3.16 -14.62 9.62
N THR A 243 4.15 -13.73 9.54
CA THR A 243 4.18 -12.60 8.60
C THR A 243 5.60 -12.37 8.14
N ILE A 244 5.81 -12.09 6.85
CA ILE A 244 7.14 -11.86 6.30
C ILE A 244 7.90 -10.72 6.99
N GLY A 245 7.22 -9.60 7.28
CA GLY A 245 7.83 -8.42 7.95
C GLY A 245 8.44 -8.76 9.31
N ALA A 246 7.66 -9.40 10.19
CA ALA A 246 8.18 -9.78 11.51
C ALA A 246 9.32 -10.81 11.46
N THR A 247 9.37 -11.66 10.41
CA THR A 247 10.51 -12.57 10.19
C THR A 247 11.76 -11.81 9.72
N VAL A 248 11.62 -10.86 8.79
CA VAL A 248 12.73 -10.09 8.25
C VAL A 248 13.27 -9.07 9.25
N ALA A 249 12.41 -8.43 10.05
CA ALA A 249 12.82 -7.55 11.15
C ALA A 249 13.75 -8.26 12.15
N ARG A 250 13.50 -9.55 12.43
CA ARG A 250 14.39 -10.38 13.27
C ARG A 250 15.76 -10.60 12.62
N ILE A 251 15.81 -10.84 11.30
CA ILE A 251 17.08 -10.96 10.57
C ILE A 251 17.90 -9.67 10.70
N VAL A 252 17.26 -8.51 10.53
CA VAL A 252 17.93 -7.20 10.69
C VAL A 252 18.45 -7.05 12.12
N ARG A 253 17.64 -7.37 13.13
CA ARG A 253 18.06 -7.33 14.54
C ARG A 253 19.25 -8.26 14.82
N SER A 254 19.25 -9.48 14.29
CA SER A 254 20.38 -10.42 14.39
C SER A 254 21.66 -9.85 13.77
N LYS A 255 21.57 -9.13 12.64
CA LYS A 255 22.72 -8.45 12.05
C LYS A 255 23.21 -7.27 12.87
N LEU A 256 22.32 -6.52 13.51
CA LEU A 256 22.69 -5.45 14.43
C LEU A 256 23.37 -6.00 15.71
N LEU A 257 22.91 -7.14 16.23
CA LEU A 257 23.58 -7.84 17.33
C LEU A 257 25.00 -8.24 16.96
N GLN A 258 25.18 -8.89 15.81
CA GLN A 258 26.49 -9.24 15.28
C GLN A 258 27.38 -8.01 15.09
N PHE A 259 26.86 -6.93 14.52
CA PHE A 259 27.58 -5.68 14.33
C PHE A 259 28.10 -5.12 15.66
N LEU A 260 27.26 -5.12 16.70
CA LEU A 260 27.63 -4.59 18.03
C LEU A 260 28.48 -5.55 18.87
N GLY A 261 28.73 -6.78 18.39
CA GLY A 261 29.45 -7.82 19.13
C GLY A 261 28.65 -8.39 20.31
N PHE A 262 27.32 -8.35 20.25
CA PHE A 262 26.44 -8.91 21.27
C PHE A 262 25.95 -10.31 20.90
N ASP A 263 25.74 -11.15 21.90
CA ASP A 263 25.07 -12.44 21.73
C ASP A 263 23.53 -12.26 21.59
N ALA A 264 22.81 -13.36 21.39
CA ALA A 264 21.35 -13.33 21.26
C ALA A 264 20.61 -12.75 22.50
N LYS A 265 21.23 -12.77 23.69
CA LYS A 265 20.64 -12.22 24.92
C LYS A 265 20.70 -10.68 24.94
N GLY A 266 21.61 -10.08 24.18
CA GLY A 266 21.75 -8.63 24.02
C GLY A 266 20.61 -7.92 23.26
N LYS A 267 19.57 -8.64 22.81
CA LYS A 267 18.46 -8.09 22.00
C LYS A 267 17.83 -6.81 22.57
N ASN A 268 17.64 -6.75 23.89
CA ASN A 268 17.00 -5.59 24.53
C ASN A 268 17.87 -4.34 24.44
N GLN A 269 19.20 -4.49 24.45
CA GLN A 269 20.12 -3.36 24.28
C GLN A 269 20.05 -2.80 22.85
N VAL A 270 19.97 -3.66 21.84
CA VAL A 270 19.80 -3.24 20.44
C VAL A 270 18.47 -2.51 20.24
N ILE A 271 17.39 -3.02 20.84
CA ILE A 271 16.07 -2.38 20.82
C ILE A 271 16.16 -0.98 21.42
N GLU A 272 16.81 -0.82 22.57
CA GLU A 272 17.00 0.48 23.21
C GLU A 272 17.81 1.45 22.32
N PHE A 273 18.83 0.97 21.62
CA PHE A 273 19.61 1.80 20.70
C PHE A 273 18.82 2.23 19.46
N CYS A 274 17.85 1.44 19.00
CA CYS A 274 16.98 1.78 17.88
C CYS A 274 15.80 2.67 18.27
N ARG A 275 15.33 2.55 19.53
CA ARG A 275 14.09 3.13 20.06
C ARG A 275 13.86 4.58 19.63
N TYR A 276 14.86 5.44 19.78
CA TYR A 276 14.71 6.89 19.59
C TYR A 276 14.50 7.31 18.13
N GLY A 277 14.70 6.42 17.17
CA GLY A 277 14.35 6.65 15.76
C GLY A 277 12.98 6.11 15.35
N THR A 278 12.31 5.35 16.22
CA THR A 278 11.07 4.63 15.87
C THR A 278 9.85 5.54 15.83
N ALA A 279 8.83 5.13 15.07
CA ALA A 279 7.55 5.84 15.06
C ALA A 279 6.85 5.79 16.43
N GLU A 280 7.01 4.69 17.18
CA GLU A 280 6.45 4.53 18.52
C GLU A 280 6.98 5.62 19.47
N HIS A 281 8.30 5.85 19.47
CA HIS A 281 8.90 6.92 20.28
C HIS A 281 8.31 8.30 19.94
N PHE A 282 8.19 8.65 18.66
CA PHE A 282 7.61 9.95 18.29
C PHE A 282 6.13 10.08 18.66
N LYS A 283 5.36 8.99 18.70
CA LYS A 283 3.95 9.01 19.14
C LYS A 283 3.80 9.31 20.63
N GLU A 284 4.84 9.09 21.45
CA GLU A 284 4.84 9.45 22.88
C GLU A 284 4.73 10.97 23.08
N TYR A 285 5.15 11.79 22.10
CA TYR A 285 5.14 13.25 22.15
C TYR A 285 3.77 13.89 21.90
N LYS A 286 2.73 13.45 22.63
CA LYS A 286 1.32 13.84 22.45
C LYS A 286 1.04 15.35 22.55
N ARG A 287 1.98 16.14 23.09
CA ARG A 287 1.81 17.57 23.38
C ARG A 287 2.71 18.48 22.55
N THR A 288 3.61 17.92 21.73
CA THR A 288 4.55 18.71 20.94
C THR A 288 4.48 18.33 19.46
N THR A 289 5.04 19.17 18.60
CA THR A 289 5.11 18.94 17.15
C THR A 289 6.02 17.77 16.78
N ALA A 290 6.83 17.24 17.70
CA ALA A 290 7.66 16.05 17.49
C ALA A 290 6.83 14.83 17.05
N VAL A 291 5.55 14.75 17.44
CA VAL A 291 4.63 13.69 17.01
C VAL A 291 4.50 13.58 15.48
N TYR A 292 4.69 14.68 14.75
CA TYR A 292 4.63 14.67 13.29
C TYR A 292 5.81 13.93 12.64
N ASN A 293 6.89 13.66 13.39
CA ASN A 293 8.00 12.82 12.91
C ASN A 293 7.65 11.33 12.89
N ALA A 294 6.57 10.90 13.56
CA ALA A 294 6.14 9.50 13.55
C ALA A 294 5.72 8.99 12.15
N LYS A 295 5.40 9.90 11.22
CA LYS A 295 4.98 9.57 9.87
C LYS A 295 6.17 9.42 8.93
N VAL A 296 6.22 8.27 8.24
CA VAL A 296 7.05 8.08 7.04
C VAL A 296 6.20 8.32 5.79
N ASP A 297 6.66 9.22 4.92
CA ASP A 297 5.99 9.57 3.67
C ASP A 297 6.31 8.55 2.58
N GLY A 298 5.31 8.14 1.80
CA GLY A 298 5.47 7.19 0.70
C GLY A 298 6.15 7.79 -0.53
N GLY A 299 6.21 7.03 -1.63
CA GLY A 299 6.71 7.52 -2.91
C GLY A 299 5.84 8.63 -3.52
N ARG A 300 6.30 9.20 -4.63
CA ARG A 300 5.60 10.26 -5.35
C ARG A 300 4.45 9.68 -6.16
N CYS A 301 3.23 10.22 -6.04
CA CYS A 301 2.12 9.82 -6.89
C CYS A 301 1.40 11.07 -7.41
N ARG A 302 1.44 11.31 -8.73
CA ARG A 302 0.91 12.53 -9.33
C ARG A 302 0.54 12.31 -10.81
N ASN A 303 -0.54 12.93 -11.26
CA ASN A 303 -0.78 13.16 -12.68
C ASN A 303 -0.14 14.49 -13.09
N ASN A 304 0.82 14.41 -13.99
CA ASN A 304 1.63 15.53 -14.45
C ASN A 304 1.04 16.23 -15.68
N ARG A 305 0.13 15.56 -16.40
CA ARG A 305 -0.58 16.04 -17.59
C ARG A 305 -2.09 15.88 -17.38
N PRO A 306 -2.69 16.61 -16.41
CA PRO A 306 -4.07 16.42 -15.99
C PRO A 306 -5.12 16.77 -17.06
N ASN A 307 -4.72 17.38 -18.17
CA ASN A 307 -5.58 17.68 -19.31
C ASN A 307 -5.40 16.68 -20.46
N VAL A 308 -4.68 15.57 -20.28
CA VAL A 308 -4.47 14.56 -21.33
C VAL A 308 -5.18 13.27 -20.99
N ALA A 309 -6.26 12.96 -21.72
CA ALA A 309 -6.98 11.69 -21.59
C ALA A 309 -6.34 10.55 -22.38
N ARG A 310 -5.61 10.86 -23.48
CA ARG A 310 -4.97 9.87 -24.36
C ARG A 310 -3.70 10.39 -25.03
N SER A 311 -2.86 9.46 -25.47
CA SER A 311 -1.79 9.71 -26.44
C SER A 311 -1.75 8.60 -27.49
N LYS A 312 -1.48 8.96 -28.75
CA LYS A 312 -1.26 8.04 -29.88
C LYS A 312 0.19 8.12 -30.40
N GLN A 313 1.10 8.54 -29.52
CA GLN A 313 2.52 8.66 -29.80
C GLN A 313 3.28 7.43 -29.31
N LEU A 314 4.55 7.33 -29.68
CA LEU A 314 5.46 6.31 -29.18
C LEU A 314 5.79 6.58 -27.70
N ILE A 315 5.45 5.63 -26.83
CA ILE A 315 5.50 5.77 -25.37
C ILE A 315 6.43 4.73 -24.76
N ALA A 316 7.25 5.12 -23.80
CA ALA A 316 8.02 4.19 -22.97
C ALA A 316 7.56 4.28 -21.50
N ASP A 317 7.45 3.13 -20.82
CA ASP A 317 7.17 3.05 -19.38
C ASP A 317 8.48 2.84 -18.62
N ALA A 318 9.09 3.94 -18.19
CA ALA A 318 10.34 3.95 -17.44
C ALA A 318 10.10 3.69 -15.96
N ASP A 319 11.01 2.95 -15.32
CA ASP A 319 11.02 2.68 -13.89
C ASP A 319 12.43 2.82 -13.33
N ILE A 320 12.55 3.28 -12.08
CA ILE A 320 13.84 3.39 -11.40
C ILE A 320 14.28 1.99 -10.96
N ALA A 321 15.30 1.45 -11.63
CA ALA A 321 15.80 0.11 -11.40
C ALA A 321 16.20 -0.10 -9.93
N GLY A 322 15.54 -1.05 -9.28
CA GLY A 322 15.81 -1.41 -7.88
C GLY A 322 15.65 -0.24 -6.89
N CYS A 323 14.74 0.70 -7.15
CA CYS A 323 14.61 1.98 -6.42
C CYS A 323 14.85 1.88 -4.90
N TYR A 324 14.04 1.10 -4.18
CA TYR A 324 14.19 0.97 -2.72
C TYR A 324 15.41 0.15 -2.29
N GLY A 325 15.84 -0.85 -3.08
CA GLY A 325 17.05 -1.63 -2.81
C GLY A 325 18.32 -0.79 -2.92
N ASN A 326 18.42 0.05 -3.95
CA ASN A 326 19.48 1.04 -4.13
C ASN A 326 19.38 2.17 -3.08
N GLY A 327 18.15 2.54 -2.71
CA GLY A 327 17.87 3.39 -1.56
C GLY A 327 18.53 2.85 -0.28
N LEU A 328 18.22 1.61 0.08
CA LEU A 328 18.79 0.91 1.24
C LEU A 328 20.32 0.79 1.15
N ARG A 329 20.86 0.33 0.01
CA ARG A 329 22.31 0.14 -0.18
C ARG A 329 23.13 1.41 0.13
N ASN A 330 22.57 2.57 -0.17
CA ASN A 330 23.21 3.87 0.01
C ASN A 330 22.79 4.58 1.31
N GLN A 331 22.15 3.89 2.26
CA GLN A 331 21.62 4.47 3.49
C GLN A 331 22.43 4.03 4.71
N GLU A 332 22.90 5.00 5.49
CA GLU A 332 23.37 4.73 6.86
C GLU A 332 22.19 4.48 7.80
N TYR A 333 22.31 3.46 8.64
CA TYR A 333 21.38 3.17 9.72
C TYR A 333 22.00 3.57 11.07
N PRO A 334 21.44 4.54 11.78
CA PRO A 334 21.99 5.03 13.04
C PRO A 334 21.46 4.23 14.25
N LEU A 335 22.31 4.11 15.26
CA LEU A 335 22.04 3.56 16.59
C LEU A 335 22.40 4.63 17.62
N GLY A 336 21.45 4.99 18.49
CA GLY A 336 21.58 6.08 19.45
C GLY A 336 20.44 7.10 19.36
N ARG A 337 20.56 8.22 20.07
CA ARG A 337 19.48 9.20 20.23
C ARG A 337 19.68 10.44 19.36
N PRO A 338 18.78 10.72 18.40
CA PRO A 338 18.84 11.96 17.63
C PRO A 338 18.45 13.17 18.48
N ILE A 339 18.75 14.37 17.97
CA ILE A 339 18.23 15.64 18.50
C ILE A 339 16.90 15.93 17.81
N THR A 340 15.89 16.33 18.58
CA THR A 340 14.58 16.77 18.07
C THR A 340 14.36 18.25 18.38
N VAL A 341 13.96 19.01 17.36
CA VAL A 341 13.47 20.38 17.47
C VAL A 341 11.97 20.35 17.37
N ASP A 342 11.27 20.78 18.41
CA ASP A 342 9.81 20.76 18.49
C ASP A 342 9.25 21.97 19.25
N TYR A 343 7.92 22.11 19.18
CA TYR A 343 7.16 23.19 19.78
C TYR A 343 5.87 22.63 20.37
N PRO A 344 5.20 23.32 21.31
CA PRO A 344 3.87 22.92 21.79
C PRO A 344 2.83 22.81 20.65
N LEU A 345 2.13 21.67 20.52
CA LEU A 345 1.32 21.33 19.34
C LEU A 345 0.13 22.27 19.07
N ARG A 346 -0.42 22.91 20.11
CA ARG A 346 -1.65 23.73 20.07
C ARG A 346 -1.42 25.16 20.53
N SER A 347 -0.22 25.68 20.31
CA SER A 347 0.16 27.03 20.70
C SER A 347 0.11 27.95 19.49
N ASN A 348 -0.68 29.02 19.59
CA ASN A 348 -0.76 30.09 18.60
C ASN A 348 0.39 31.10 18.71
N ILE A 349 1.24 30.97 19.74
CA ILE A 349 2.41 31.82 19.99
C ILE A 349 3.73 31.10 19.64
N ASN A 350 3.67 29.99 18.90
CA ASN A 350 4.89 29.32 18.44
C ASN A 350 5.63 30.18 17.41
N GLU A 351 6.85 30.57 17.75
CA GLU A 351 7.77 31.21 16.82
C GLU A 351 8.63 30.15 16.13
N TYR A 352 8.13 29.62 15.01
CA TYR A 352 8.87 28.65 14.21
C TYR A 352 10.08 29.30 13.54
N LEU A 353 11.21 28.59 13.53
CA LEU A 353 12.36 28.98 12.71
C LEU A 353 11.96 28.92 11.23
N THR A 354 12.33 29.94 10.44
CA THR A 354 12.32 29.81 8.99
C THR A 354 13.41 28.82 8.54
N LEU A 355 13.26 28.26 7.35
CA LEU A 355 14.26 27.37 6.76
C LEU A 355 15.64 28.05 6.72
N ARG A 356 15.71 29.35 6.39
CA ARG A 356 16.96 30.12 6.43
C ARG A 356 17.58 30.13 7.82
N GLN A 357 16.79 30.42 8.85
CA GLN A 357 17.29 30.48 10.23
C GLN A 357 17.74 29.10 10.71
N PHE A 358 16.98 28.06 10.40
CA PHE A 358 17.32 26.68 10.73
C PHE A 358 18.65 26.26 10.07
N LEU A 359 18.81 26.48 8.76
CA LEU A 359 20.05 26.15 8.06
C LEU A 359 21.23 26.99 8.56
N LYS A 360 21.03 28.28 8.86
CA LYS A 360 22.09 29.11 9.46
C LYS A 360 22.58 28.53 10.80
N LYS A 361 21.67 27.98 11.60
CA LYS A 361 21.97 27.44 12.93
C LYS A 361 22.53 26.01 12.90
N TYR A 362 21.95 25.13 12.08
CA TYR A 362 22.19 23.69 12.19
C TYR A 362 22.87 23.04 10.98
N ARG A 363 23.02 23.72 9.81
CA ARG A 363 23.51 23.08 8.57
C ARG A 363 24.85 22.32 8.73
N LYS A 364 25.74 22.76 9.63
CA LYS A 364 27.02 22.08 9.90
C LYS A 364 26.87 20.75 10.65
N GLU A 365 25.77 20.57 11.37
CA GLU A 365 25.44 19.37 12.14
C GLU A 365 24.60 18.35 11.35
N LEU A 366 23.98 18.76 10.24
CA LEU A 366 23.10 17.90 9.45
C LEU A 366 23.93 16.94 8.58
N VAL A 367 23.86 15.63 8.88
CA VAL A 367 24.49 14.58 8.09
C VAL A 367 23.51 14.08 7.01
N PRO A 368 23.83 14.14 5.70
CA PRO A 368 22.96 13.65 4.63
C PRO A 368 22.46 12.22 4.89
N GLY A 369 21.17 11.96 4.69
CA GLY A 369 20.56 10.66 4.97
C GLY A 369 20.15 10.44 6.43
N LEU A 370 20.58 11.30 7.38
CA LEU A 370 20.37 11.14 8.83
C LEU A 370 19.68 12.35 9.47
N TRP A 371 18.93 13.12 8.68
CA TRP A 371 18.05 14.17 9.19
C TRP A 371 16.79 14.31 8.35
N GLN A 372 15.77 14.90 8.95
CA GLN A 372 14.55 15.32 8.28
C GLN A 372 13.96 16.54 9.00
N ALA A 373 13.16 17.33 8.29
CA ALA A 373 12.30 18.33 8.90
C ALA A 373 10.91 18.33 8.26
N ARG A 374 9.89 18.61 9.08
CA ARG A 374 8.53 18.90 8.63
C ARG A 374 8.36 20.41 8.50
N VAL A 375 7.94 20.85 7.32
CA VAL A 375 7.80 22.27 6.99
C VAL A 375 6.40 22.63 6.52
N SER A 376 5.98 23.84 6.87
CA SER A 376 4.73 24.45 6.37
C SER A 376 4.98 25.89 5.94
N THR A 377 4.16 26.39 5.04
CA THR A 377 3.97 27.84 4.87
C THR A 377 3.10 28.38 6.03
N PRO A 378 3.19 29.67 6.37
CA PRO A 378 2.22 30.32 7.26
C PRO A 378 0.78 30.11 6.76
N ASP A 379 -0.18 30.02 7.69
CA ASP A 379 -1.59 29.74 7.37
C ASP A 379 -2.23 30.81 6.47
N ASP A 380 -1.77 32.06 6.59
CA ASP A 380 -2.21 33.23 5.85
C ASP A 380 -1.37 33.52 4.59
N TYR A 381 -0.40 32.67 4.26
CA TYR A 381 0.52 32.88 3.16
C TYR A 381 0.40 31.84 2.06
N LEU A 382 0.17 32.30 0.83
CA LEU A 382 0.32 31.50 -0.38
C LEU A 382 1.62 31.88 -1.09
N LEU A 383 2.38 30.87 -1.53
CA LEU A 383 3.58 31.07 -2.32
C LEU A 383 3.26 31.85 -3.60
N LYS A 384 4.10 32.82 -3.89
CA LYS A 384 4.04 33.59 -5.14
C LYS A 384 4.55 32.75 -6.30
N TYR A 385 5.59 31.95 -6.06
CA TYR A 385 6.18 31.06 -7.07
C TYR A 385 5.69 29.63 -6.87
N SER A 386 4.99 29.11 -7.88
CA SER A 386 4.41 27.78 -7.82
C SER A 386 5.47 26.67 -7.68
N GLN A 387 5.08 25.57 -7.04
CA GLN A 387 5.94 24.41 -6.85
C GLN A 387 5.14 23.11 -7.00
N ASP A 388 5.80 22.01 -7.32
CA ASP A 388 5.18 20.68 -7.30
C ASP A 388 6.12 19.58 -6.78
N PHE A 389 7.16 19.99 -6.04
CA PHE A 389 8.15 19.10 -5.45
C PHE A 389 7.69 18.60 -4.07
N LEU A 390 7.30 19.54 -3.20
CA LEU A 390 6.85 19.29 -1.84
C LEU A 390 5.43 18.70 -1.82
N VAL A 391 5.32 17.54 -1.18
CA VAL A 391 4.05 16.85 -0.92
C VAL A 391 3.58 17.25 0.46
N SER A 392 2.43 17.92 0.55
CA SER A 392 1.83 18.28 1.83
C SER A 392 1.16 17.07 2.46
N TRP A 393 1.23 16.97 3.79
CA TRP A 393 0.51 16.01 4.60
C TRP A 393 -0.43 16.73 5.56
N HIS A 394 -1.71 16.37 5.53
CA HIS A 394 -2.68 16.81 6.53
C HIS A 394 -2.91 15.65 7.50
N PRO A 395 -2.44 15.77 8.75
CA PRO A 395 -2.44 14.69 9.71
C PRO A 395 -3.87 14.40 10.19
N PRO A 396 -4.13 13.20 10.74
CA PRO A 396 -5.41 12.92 11.39
C PRO A 396 -5.60 13.82 12.62
N LYS A 397 -6.82 13.89 13.14
CA LYS A 397 -7.18 14.74 14.31
C LYS A 397 -6.26 14.52 15.52
N ASN A 398 -5.82 13.27 15.71
CA ASN A 398 -4.82 12.92 16.71
C ASN A 398 -3.65 12.18 16.05
N PRO A 399 -2.53 12.88 15.75
CA PRO A 399 -1.35 12.26 15.13
C PRO A 399 -0.70 11.18 16.00
N ALA A 400 -0.90 11.21 17.33
CA ALA A 400 -0.40 10.16 18.21
C ALA A 400 -1.12 8.83 18.03
N ASN A 401 -2.34 8.86 17.46
CA ASN A 401 -3.15 7.68 17.16
C ASN A 401 -2.93 7.16 15.72
N ILE A 402 -1.87 7.62 15.03
CA ILE A 402 -1.44 6.94 13.81
C ILE A 402 -1.18 5.49 14.21
N PRO A 403 -1.82 4.49 13.58
CA PRO A 403 -1.82 3.13 14.12
C PRO A 403 -0.41 2.51 14.25
N THR A 404 -0.19 1.72 15.30
CA THR A 404 0.90 0.75 15.49
C THR A 404 0.37 -0.69 15.33
N ASP A 405 1.22 -1.70 15.22
CA ASP A 405 0.82 -3.09 14.92
C ASP A 405 -0.07 -3.67 16.04
N SER A 406 0.07 -3.13 17.25
CA SER A 406 -0.69 -3.50 18.43
C SER A 406 -2.12 -2.91 18.48
N GLU A 407 -2.45 -1.94 17.63
CA GLU A 407 -3.73 -1.21 17.66
C GLU A 407 -4.64 -1.49 16.44
N LEU A 408 -4.24 -2.38 15.52
CA LEU A 408 -4.82 -2.53 14.18
C LEU A 408 -6.00 -3.51 14.09
N GLU A 409 -6.97 -3.32 14.97
CA GLU A 409 -8.23 -4.05 15.00
C GLU A 409 -9.28 -3.33 14.14
N ASN A 410 -9.40 -3.74 12.88
CA ASN A 410 -10.49 -3.47 11.91
C ASN A 410 -10.28 -2.33 10.89
N THR A 411 -10.60 -2.69 9.64
CA THR A 411 -10.80 -1.88 8.42
C THR A 411 -9.60 -1.68 7.49
N ASP A 412 -9.92 -1.60 6.19
CA ASP A 412 -8.99 -1.39 5.09
C ASP A 412 -7.98 -0.28 5.42
N TRP A 413 -6.70 -0.69 5.40
CA TRP A 413 -5.63 -0.29 6.33
C TRP A 413 -5.17 1.18 6.34
N PHE A 414 -5.69 2.03 5.45
CA PHE A 414 -5.34 3.44 5.39
C PHE A 414 -6.60 4.25 5.07
N THR A 415 -7.19 4.83 6.12
CA THR A 415 -8.24 5.83 5.96
C THR A 415 -7.64 7.20 6.16
N GLU A 416 -8.21 8.21 5.52
CA GLU A 416 -7.83 9.60 5.77
C GLU A 416 -7.94 9.93 7.27
N ASP A 417 -8.89 9.30 7.96
CA ASP A 417 -9.15 9.47 9.39
C ASP A 417 -8.03 8.93 10.30
N ASN A 418 -7.27 7.90 9.87
CA ASN A 418 -6.26 7.24 10.71
C ASN A 418 -4.81 7.59 10.36
N ILE A 419 -4.52 7.95 9.11
CA ILE A 419 -3.15 8.33 8.68
C ILE A 419 -3.05 9.73 8.07
N GLY A 420 -4.18 10.41 7.86
CA GLY A 420 -4.22 11.70 7.19
C GLY A 420 -4.16 11.59 5.66
N THR A 421 -4.17 12.74 5.00
CA THR A 421 -4.18 12.86 3.53
C THR A 421 -2.90 13.49 3.02
N THR A 422 -2.34 12.97 1.93
CA THR A 422 -1.19 13.58 1.25
C THR A 422 -1.61 14.19 -0.08
N LYS A 423 -1.18 15.42 -0.37
CA LYS A 423 -1.49 16.10 -1.64
C LYS A 423 -0.42 17.13 -2.00
N ILE A 424 -0.17 17.31 -3.30
CA ILE A 424 0.70 18.36 -3.80
C ILE A 424 -0.15 19.58 -4.09
N TYR A 425 0.23 20.73 -3.52
CA TYR A 425 -0.37 22.02 -3.83
C TYR A 425 0.64 22.94 -4.49
N SER A 426 0.17 23.75 -5.44
CA SER A 426 1.06 24.65 -6.16
C SER A 426 1.52 25.85 -5.34
N LYS A 427 0.71 26.33 -4.39
CA LYS A 427 1.01 27.56 -3.62
C LYS A 427 0.96 27.39 -2.10
N GLN A 428 0.75 26.20 -1.58
CA GLN A 428 0.69 25.94 -0.15
C GLN A 428 1.55 24.73 0.21
N VAL A 429 2.18 24.76 1.38
CA VAL A 429 2.90 23.61 1.93
C VAL A 429 2.41 23.36 3.35
N ASN A 430 2.00 22.14 3.66
CA ASN A 430 1.60 21.76 5.01
C ASN A 430 2.30 20.47 5.43
N LEU A 431 3.13 20.54 6.48
CA LEU A 431 3.90 19.42 7.04
C LEU A 431 4.60 18.55 5.98
N ALA A 432 5.05 19.18 4.89
CA ALA A 432 5.85 18.49 3.90
C ALA A 432 7.21 18.14 4.49
N ILE A 433 7.79 17.04 4.05
CA ILE A 433 9.08 16.61 4.54
C ILE A 433 10.21 17.13 3.67
N ILE A 434 11.30 17.59 4.30
CA ILE A 434 12.53 18.01 3.62
C ILE A 434 13.75 17.31 4.20
N GLN A 435 14.75 17.09 3.34
CA GLN A 435 16.01 16.39 3.59
C GLN A 435 17.11 16.96 2.70
N ALA A 436 18.27 16.31 2.65
CA ALA A 436 19.38 16.68 1.77
C ALA A 436 18.97 16.79 0.29
N ASP A 437 18.19 15.84 -0.24
CA ASP A 437 17.76 15.86 -1.65
C ASP A 437 16.84 17.06 -1.99
N PHE A 438 16.08 17.54 -1.00
CA PHE A 438 15.33 18.79 -1.15
C PHE A 438 16.27 20.00 -1.20
N LEU A 439 17.34 20.01 -0.40
CA LEU A 439 18.33 21.11 -0.45
C LEU A 439 19.04 21.14 -1.80
N ASP A 440 19.34 19.97 -2.38
CA ASP A 440 19.93 19.90 -3.73
C ASP A 440 18.98 20.49 -4.78
N TRP A 441 17.68 20.16 -4.71
CA TRP A 441 16.65 20.77 -5.57
C TRP A 441 16.51 22.29 -5.34
N LEU A 442 16.51 22.72 -4.08
CA LEU A 442 16.40 24.12 -3.69
C LEU A 442 17.60 24.95 -4.18
N ASP A 443 18.80 24.41 -4.08
CA ASP A 443 20.04 25.11 -4.38
C ASP A 443 20.34 25.11 -5.89
N ASN A 444 19.96 24.05 -6.62
CA ASN A 444 20.31 23.87 -8.04
C ASN A 444 19.15 24.07 -9.02
N THR A 445 17.90 23.82 -8.63
CA THR A 445 16.74 23.84 -9.55
C THR A 445 15.83 25.05 -9.35
N CYS A 446 15.72 25.59 -8.14
CA CYS A 446 14.90 26.79 -7.90
C CYS A 446 15.55 28.05 -8.49
N THR A 447 14.72 28.99 -8.94
CA THR A 447 15.19 30.35 -9.27
C THR A 447 15.62 31.08 -8.00
N ALA A 448 16.44 32.14 -8.10
CA ALA A 448 16.87 32.92 -6.94
C ALA A 448 15.68 33.48 -6.12
N ARG A 449 14.60 33.89 -6.80
CA ARG A 449 13.38 34.43 -6.18
C ARG A 449 12.54 33.35 -5.50
N GLN A 450 12.36 32.19 -6.13
CA GLN A 450 11.67 31.05 -5.55
C GLN A 450 12.45 30.52 -4.34
N ARG A 451 13.76 30.34 -4.49
CA ARG A 451 14.66 29.92 -3.41
C ARG A 451 14.58 30.86 -2.23
N LYS A 452 14.64 32.18 -2.47
CA LYS A 452 14.49 33.19 -1.40
C LYS A 452 13.14 33.05 -0.70
N GLU A 453 12.04 32.96 -1.45
CA GLU A 453 10.71 32.77 -0.87
C GLU A 453 10.64 31.50 -0.01
N LEU A 454 11.09 30.36 -0.52
CA LEU A 454 11.06 29.10 0.25
C LEU A 454 11.94 29.16 1.51
N LEU A 455 13.12 29.77 1.42
CA LEU A 455 14.01 29.97 2.57
C LEU A 455 13.37 30.85 3.66
N ASP A 456 12.60 31.85 3.26
CA ASP A 456 12.04 32.87 4.17
C ASP A 456 10.63 32.51 4.66
N LYS A 457 9.89 31.65 3.93
CA LYS A 457 8.48 31.34 4.18
C LYS A 457 8.21 29.89 4.57
N LEU A 458 9.14 28.96 4.38
CA LEU A 458 9.00 27.64 4.97
C LEU A 458 9.38 27.70 6.45
N HIS A 459 8.43 27.41 7.32
CA HIS A 459 8.61 27.29 8.75
C HIS A 459 8.95 25.85 9.12
N ILE A 460 9.99 25.65 9.94
CA ILE A 460 10.34 24.35 10.51
C ILE A 460 9.40 24.05 11.68
N VAL A 461 8.36 23.25 11.41
CA VAL A 461 7.38 22.84 12.41
C VAL A 461 7.98 21.83 13.38
N THR A 462 8.81 20.93 12.88
CA THR A 462 9.68 20.07 13.70
C THR A 462 10.85 19.57 12.84
N ALA A 463 11.98 19.24 13.46
CA ALA A 463 13.10 18.59 12.81
C ALA A 463 13.68 17.51 13.71
N VAL A 464 14.26 16.48 13.12
CA VAL A 464 15.02 15.45 13.84
C VAL A 464 16.28 15.14 13.04
N PHE A 465 17.41 15.06 13.74
CA PHE A 465 18.71 14.81 13.12
C PHE A 465 19.68 14.12 14.07
N TYR A 466 20.55 13.29 13.51
CA TYR A 466 21.72 12.76 14.21
C TYR A 466 22.89 13.74 13.99
N PRO A 467 23.33 14.46 15.04
CA PRO A 467 24.29 15.55 14.89
C PRO A 467 25.68 15.04 14.53
N LYS A 468 26.32 15.69 13.55
CA LYS A 468 27.68 15.33 13.11
C LYS A 468 28.70 15.32 14.26
N SER A 469 28.58 16.27 15.19
CA SER A 469 29.49 16.42 16.34
C SER A 469 29.43 15.28 17.36
N GLU A 470 28.34 14.52 17.43
CA GLU A 470 28.17 13.41 18.40
C GLU A 470 28.36 12.02 17.75
N ARG A 471 28.82 11.97 16.50
CA ARG A 471 29.05 10.71 15.79
C ARG A 471 30.28 10.00 16.35
N CYS A 472 30.10 8.80 16.89
CA CYS A 472 31.17 7.88 17.24
C CYS A 472 31.63 7.08 16.01
N THR A 473 32.92 6.81 15.94
CA THR A 473 33.55 6.09 14.81
C THR A 473 33.73 4.60 15.08
N THR A 474 33.77 4.20 16.35
CA THR A 474 33.95 2.81 16.77
C THR A 474 32.95 2.39 17.84
N ILE A 475 32.64 1.09 17.91
CA ILE A 475 31.73 0.53 18.91
C ILE A 475 32.24 0.78 20.35
N PRO A 476 33.53 0.57 20.69
CA PRO A 476 34.02 0.86 22.03
C PRO A 476 33.88 2.35 22.41
N GLU A 477 34.09 3.27 21.45
CA GLU A 477 33.89 4.70 21.65
C GLU A 477 32.41 5.01 21.95
N PHE A 478 31.49 4.47 21.16
CA PHE A 478 30.04 4.63 21.37
C PHE A 478 29.59 4.12 22.75
N LEU A 479 29.96 2.88 23.10
CA LEU A 479 29.61 2.30 24.40
C LEU A 479 30.24 3.08 25.57
N LYS A 480 31.45 3.61 25.38
CA LYS A 480 32.13 4.46 26.38
C LYS A 480 31.42 5.80 26.53
N ALA A 481 30.95 6.43 25.44
CA ALA A 481 30.20 7.67 25.48
C ALA A 481 28.88 7.50 26.27
N LEU A 482 28.14 6.44 25.98
CA LEU A 482 26.90 6.09 26.71
C LEU A 482 27.15 5.89 28.21
N ARG A 483 28.22 5.16 28.58
CA ARG A 483 28.56 4.90 30.00
C ARG A 483 29.06 6.14 30.74
N LYS A 484 29.76 7.05 30.05
CA LYS A 484 30.32 8.27 30.64
C LYS A 484 29.27 9.35 30.87
N HIS A 485 28.18 9.33 30.13
CA HIS A 485 27.14 10.34 30.25
C HIS A 485 26.44 10.27 31.62
N LYS A 486 26.60 11.32 32.44
CA LYS A 486 25.98 11.43 33.78
C LYS A 486 24.83 12.44 33.81
N GLY A 487 24.22 12.72 32.65
CA GLY A 487 23.33 13.86 32.38
C GLY A 487 22.46 14.35 33.55
N LYS A 488 22.31 15.67 33.66
CA LYS A 488 21.45 16.30 34.66
C LYS A 488 20.33 17.10 34.01
N ASN A 489 19.08 16.77 34.35
CA ASN A 489 17.92 17.55 33.94
C ASN A 489 17.63 18.62 35.00
N ILE A 490 17.61 19.90 34.60
CA ILE A 490 17.32 21.03 35.48
C ILE A 490 16.14 21.84 34.95
N THR A 491 15.31 22.34 35.87
CA THR A 491 14.21 23.25 35.56
C THR A 491 14.33 24.47 36.46
N GLU A 492 14.33 25.66 35.86
CA GLU A 492 14.41 26.95 36.55
C GLU A 492 13.25 27.86 36.12
N ALA A 493 12.54 28.47 37.06
CA ALA A 493 11.53 29.49 36.78
C ALA A 493 12.11 30.89 37.01
N LYS A 494 12.12 31.73 35.97
CA LYS A 494 12.54 33.14 36.01
C LYS A 494 11.33 34.05 35.87
N ILE A 495 11.10 34.90 36.87
CA ILE A 495 10.01 35.89 36.87
C ILE A 495 10.64 37.28 36.87
N LYS A 496 10.35 38.09 35.83
CA LYS A 496 10.83 39.48 35.74
C LYS A 496 9.76 40.36 35.11
N ARG A 497 9.34 41.42 35.82
CA ARG A 497 8.40 42.46 35.33
C ARG A 497 7.12 41.88 34.67
N GLY A 498 6.43 40.97 35.35
CA GLY A 498 5.19 40.36 34.85
C GLY A 498 5.37 39.28 33.78
N GLN A 499 6.60 39.00 33.33
CA GLN A 499 6.91 37.89 32.43
C GLN A 499 7.50 36.72 33.23
N SER A 500 6.89 35.54 33.09
CA SER A 500 7.35 34.28 33.69
C SER A 500 7.91 33.38 32.60
N LYS A 501 9.12 32.86 32.79
CA LYS A 501 9.78 31.93 31.88
C LYS A 501 10.24 30.69 32.63
N VAL A 502 9.85 29.52 32.16
CA VAL A 502 10.41 28.24 32.63
C VAL A 502 11.50 27.81 31.66
N ILE A 503 12.72 27.61 32.17
CA ILE A 503 13.87 27.10 31.44
C ILE A 503 14.04 25.63 31.85
N LYS A 504 13.84 24.72 30.90
CA LYS A 504 14.16 23.30 31.06
C LYS A 504 15.43 23.01 30.28
N ILE A 505 16.42 22.43 30.93
CA ILE A 505 17.64 21.94 30.30
C ILE A 505 17.67 20.45 30.56
N GLU A 506 17.52 19.68 29.49
CA GLU A 506 17.64 18.22 29.50
C GLU A 506 19.00 17.86 28.91
N GLN A 507 19.86 17.25 29.72
CA GLN A 507 21.21 16.86 29.29
C GLN A 507 21.20 15.37 28.94
N GLU A 508 20.78 15.06 27.74
CA GLU A 508 20.64 13.69 27.24
C GLU A 508 21.88 13.25 26.46
N CYS A 509 22.13 11.94 26.38
CA CYS A 509 23.25 11.43 25.59
C CYS A 509 22.84 11.34 24.12
N HIS A 510 23.44 12.18 23.28
CA HIS A 510 23.20 12.19 21.84
C HIS A 510 24.27 11.49 21.02
N ALA A 511 25.20 10.80 21.68
CA ALA A 511 26.19 9.96 21.01
C ALA A 511 25.49 8.89 20.16
N TRP A 512 25.99 8.68 18.95
CA TRP A 512 25.43 7.69 18.02
C TRP A 512 26.51 7.08 17.15
N ILE A 513 26.26 5.85 16.68
CA ILE A 513 27.07 5.15 15.69
C ILE A 513 26.18 4.74 14.52
N SER A 514 26.74 4.55 13.33
CA SER A 514 25.99 4.02 12.19
C SER A 514 26.69 2.85 11.51
N VAL A 515 25.87 2.09 10.78
CA VAL A 515 26.32 1.06 9.85
C VAL A 515 25.59 1.24 8.52
N ASN A 516 26.28 1.08 7.41
CA ASN A 516 25.64 1.13 6.09
C ASN A 516 24.75 -0.12 5.91
N MET A 517 23.49 0.06 5.48
CA MET A 517 22.54 -1.06 5.32
C MET A 517 22.94 -2.04 4.19
N GLY A 518 23.61 -1.53 3.16
CA GLY A 518 24.28 -2.31 2.12
C GLY A 518 25.25 -3.31 2.72
N ASP A 519 26.20 -2.81 3.49
CA ASP A 519 27.27 -3.61 4.12
C ASP A 519 26.73 -4.51 5.23
N LEU A 520 25.73 -4.02 5.98
CA LEU A 520 25.10 -4.77 7.07
C LEU A 520 24.48 -6.07 6.55
N LEU A 521 23.66 -6.03 5.50
CA LEU A 521 23.03 -7.26 4.98
C LEU A 521 22.60 -7.23 3.50
N VAL A 522 22.28 -6.07 2.92
CA VAL A 522 21.63 -6.04 1.59
C VAL A 522 22.55 -6.57 0.49
N ASN A 523 23.85 -6.23 0.52
CA ASN A 523 24.82 -6.75 -0.45
C ASN A 523 24.95 -8.27 -0.36
N GLN A 524 24.95 -8.83 0.86
CA GLN A 524 25.02 -10.28 1.09
C GLN A 524 23.77 -11.00 0.58
N LEU A 525 22.57 -10.45 0.82
CA LEU A 525 21.32 -10.99 0.30
C LEU A 525 21.27 -10.97 -1.23
N LEU A 526 21.75 -9.90 -1.86
CA LEU A 526 21.82 -9.79 -3.32
C LEU A 526 22.79 -10.84 -3.91
N ALA A 527 23.97 -11.00 -3.30
CA ALA A 527 24.94 -12.01 -3.70
C ALA A 527 24.45 -13.44 -3.45
N ALA A 528 23.69 -13.68 -2.38
CA ALA A 528 23.06 -14.97 -2.13
C ALA A 528 21.96 -15.26 -3.17
N ARG A 529 21.15 -14.26 -3.49
CA ARG A 529 20.10 -14.36 -4.52
C ARG A 529 20.64 -14.70 -5.90
N SER A 530 21.77 -14.12 -6.31
CA SER A 530 22.36 -14.35 -7.64
C SER A 530 22.84 -15.77 -7.86
N LYS A 531 23.00 -16.57 -6.80
CA LYS A 531 23.33 -18.01 -6.88
C LYS A 531 22.15 -18.86 -7.37
N TYR A 532 20.93 -18.34 -7.35
CA TYR A 532 19.72 -19.05 -7.74
C TYR A 532 19.18 -18.51 -9.05
N SER A 533 18.96 -19.38 -10.04
CA SER A 533 18.40 -19.00 -11.34
C SER A 533 16.93 -18.55 -11.22
N LYS A 534 16.57 -17.50 -11.99
CA LYS A 534 15.17 -17.06 -12.15
C LYS A 534 14.38 -17.92 -13.14
N LYS A 535 15.09 -18.68 -14.00
CA LYS A 535 14.52 -19.47 -15.10
C LYS A 535 14.34 -20.93 -14.73
N ASP A 536 15.19 -21.46 -13.84
CA ASP A 536 15.11 -22.83 -13.34
C ASP A 536 13.98 -22.95 -12.29
N PRO A 537 12.93 -23.75 -12.53
CA PRO A 537 11.82 -23.92 -11.60
C PRO A 537 12.21 -24.41 -10.21
N GLU A 538 13.29 -25.19 -10.06
CA GLU A 538 13.71 -25.71 -8.75
C GLU A 538 14.43 -24.65 -7.90
N GLN A 539 15.16 -23.75 -8.55
CA GLN A 539 15.91 -22.68 -7.88
C GLN A 539 15.10 -21.39 -7.70
N LYS A 540 14.12 -21.17 -8.58
CA LYS A 540 13.27 -19.97 -8.58
C LYS A 540 12.62 -19.68 -7.23
N PRO A 541 12.06 -20.66 -6.47
CA PRO A 541 11.56 -20.45 -5.10
C PRO A 541 12.51 -19.69 -4.18
N MET A 542 13.78 -20.11 -4.12
CA MET A 542 14.78 -19.44 -3.30
C MET A 542 15.13 -18.05 -3.84
N ASN A 543 15.23 -17.88 -5.16
CA ASN A 543 15.45 -16.54 -5.75
C ASN A 543 14.34 -15.55 -5.35
N ASP A 544 13.08 -16.00 -5.41
CA ASP A 544 11.91 -15.21 -5.05
C ASP A 544 11.86 -14.92 -3.55
N LEU A 545 12.22 -15.88 -2.70
CA LEU A 545 12.28 -15.68 -1.25
C LEU A 545 13.36 -14.65 -0.86
N TYR A 546 14.57 -14.71 -1.44
CA TYR A 546 15.59 -13.68 -1.22
C TYR A 546 15.11 -12.31 -1.71
N LYS A 547 14.46 -12.24 -2.88
CA LYS A 547 13.86 -11.00 -3.39
C LYS A 547 12.83 -10.44 -2.39
N LEU A 548 11.99 -11.31 -1.86
CA LEU A 548 10.96 -10.95 -0.88
C LEU A 548 11.60 -10.41 0.41
N CYS A 549 12.65 -11.04 0.93
CA CYS A 549 13.40 -10.52 2.09
C CYS A 549 13.97 -9.13 1.83
N ILE A 550 14.65 -8.92 0.70
CA ILE A 550 15.23 -7.61 0.33
C ILE A 550 14.16 -6.51 0.27
N ASN A 551 13.04 -6.80 -0.38
CA ASN A 551 11.93 -5.85 -0.49
C ASN A 551 11.27 -5.57 0.88
N THR A 552 11.24 -6.57 1.76
CA THR A 552 10.62 -6.45 3.09
C THR A 552 11.48 -5.63 4.04
N ILE A 553 12.82 -5.65 3.95
CA ILE A 553 13.70 -4.80 4.78
C ILE A 553 13.30 -3.33 4.68
N TYR A 554 13.04 -2.83 3.47
CA TYR A 554 12.55 -1.47 3.28
C TYR A 554 11.23 -1.25 4.01
N GLY A 555 10.28 -2.18 3.81
CA GLY A 555 8.98 -2.16 4.49
C GLY A 555 9.13 -2.10 6.01
N ASP A 556 10.10 -2.82 6.57
CA ASP A 556 10.34 -2.85 8.01
C ASP A 556 10.93 -1.51 8.52
N MET A 557 11.85 -0.90 7.76
CA MET A 557 12.44 0.41 8.10
C MET A 557 11.40 1.55 8.14
N VAL A 558 10.42 1.53 7.23
CA VAL A 558 9.38 2.57 7.11
C VAL A 558 8.12 2.26 7.93
N SER A 559 8.03 1.05 8.47
CA SER A 559 6.86 0.58 9.19
C SER A 559 6.87 1.11 10.62
N PRO A 560 5.73 1.64 11.12
CA PRO A 560 5.63 2.09 12.51
C PRO A 560 5.54 0.93 13.52
N PHE A 561 5.76 -0.31 13.07
CA PHE A 561 5.49 -1.55 13.81
C PHE A 561 6.73 -2.22 14.39
N PHE A 562 7.91 -1.92 13.85
CA PHE A 562 9.13 -2.62 14.22
C PHE A 562 10.03 -1.76 15.09
N ASP A 563 10.62 -2.39 16.10
CA ASP A 563 11.62 -1.80 17.00
C ASP A 563 12.93 -1.42 16.29
N ILE A 564 13.21 -2.06 15.16
CA ILE A 564 14.29 -1.73 14.22
C ILE A 564 13.86 -0.71 13.14
N GLY A 565 12.61 -0.24 13.20
CA GLY A 565 12.13 0.82 12.31
C GLY A 565 12.78 2.16 12.66
N ASN A 566 13.11 2.97 11.66
CA ASN A 566 13.66 4.30 11.89
C ASN A 566 13.06 5.29 10.91
N VAL A 567 12.28 6.25 11.42
CA VAL A 567 11.52 7.18 10.58
C VAL A 567 12.44 8.10 9.78
N VAL A 568 13.62 8.45 10.32
CA VAL A 568 14.61 9.29 9.62
C VAL A 568 15.19 8.53 8.44
N VAL A 569 15.60 7.28 8.66
CA VAL A 569 16.09 6.38 7.61
C VAL A 569 15.02 6.15 6.54
N GLY A 570 13.81 5.79 6.95
CA GLY A 570 12.69 5.52 6.05
C GLY A 570 12.31 6.72 5.18
N ASN A 571 12.25 7.91 5.78
CA ASN A 571 11.96 9.14 5.05
C ASN A 571 13.09 9.57 4.11
N ASN A 572 14.36 9.32 4.44
CA ASN A 572 15.49 9.64 3.56
C ASN A 572 15.60 8.66 2.36
N ILE A 573 15.24 7.38 2.55
CA ILE A 573 15.12 6.43 1.44
C ILE A 573 14.02 6.88 0.46
N THR A 574 12.83 7.18 0.99
CA THR A 574 11.69 7.60 0.15
C THR A 574 11.87 8.99 -0.43
N ALA A 575 12.58 9.90 0.25
CA ALA A 575 12.88 11.24 -0.27
C ALA A 575 13.76 11.19 -1.52
N ARG A 576 14.80 10.35 -1.51
CA ARG A 576 15.64 10.10 -2.69
C ARG A 576 14.80 9.60 -3.87
N ALA A 577 13.91 8.64 -3.63
CA ALA A 577 12.99 8.13 -4.65
C ALA A 577 12.06 9.24 -5.17
N ARG A 578 11.45 10.05 -4.28
CA ARG A 578 10.57 11.17 -4.67
C ARG A 578 11.31 12.23 -5.48
N ALA A 579 12.53 12.58 -5.08
CA ALA A 579 13.37 13.55 -5.78
C ALA A 579 13.73 13.03 -7.17
N MET A 580 14.22 11.79 -7.27
CA MET A 580 14.53 11.17 -8.55
C MET A 580 13.32 11.08 -9.48
N ALA A 581 12.16 10.69 -8.93
CA ALA A 581 10.91 10.63 -9.66
C ALA A 581 10.47 12.01 -10.17
N TRP A 582 10.76 13.10 -9.44
CA TRP A 582 10.54 14.47 -9.91
C TRP A 582 11.48 14.82 -11.07
N TYR A 583 12.77 14.51 -11.00
CA TYR A 583 13.67 14.77 -12.14
C TYR A 583 13.29 13.96 -13.37
N MET A 584 12.94 12.68 -13.18
CA MET A 584 12.44 11.80 -14.25
C MET A 584 11.18 12.39 -14.88
N GLU A 585 10.15 12.74 -14.10
CA GLU A 585 8.89 13.23 -14.67
C GLU A 585 9.07 14.55 -15.43
N LYS A 586 9.96 15.43 -14.94
CA LYS A 586 10.19 16.75 -15.53
C LYS A 586 11.05 16.68 -16.78
N GLY A 587 12.16 15.93 -16.73
CA GLY A 587 13.04 15.75 -17.87
C GLY A 587 12.37 14.99 -19.02
N LEU A 588 11.50 14.03 -18.70
CA LEU A 588 10.83 13.19 -19.71
C LEU A 588 9.46 13.70 -20.14
N ASN A 589 8.96 14.82 -19.58
CA ASN A 589 7.59 15.29 -19.82
C ASN A 589 6.51 14.21 -19.58
N GLY A 590 6.68 13.46 -18.48
CA GLY A 590 5.90 12.27 -18.21
C GLY A 590 4.42 12.53 -17.96
N PHE A 591 3.56 11.55 -18.22
CA PHE A 591 2.11 11.65 -18.02
C PHE A 591 1.71 11.57 -16.55
N GLN A 592 2.15 10.50 -15.88
CA GLN A 592 1.85 10.19 -14.49
C GLN A 592 3.09 9.60 -13.85
N THR A 593 3.36 10.01 -12.61
CA THR A 593 4.43 9.45 -11.79
C THR A 593 3.80 8.62 -10.68
N ILE A 594 4.22 7.37 -10.57
CA ILE A 594 3.70 6.41 -9.59
C ILE A 594 4.91 5.74 -8.95
N THR A 595 5.23 6.19 -7.74
CA THR A 595 6.40 5.81 -6.96
C THR A 595 7.71 6.06 -7.71
N ASP A 596 8.18 5.05 -8.43
CA ASP A 596 9.43 4.91 -9.16
C ASP A 596 9.21 4.83 -10.68
N GLY A 597 7.96 4.73 -11.13
CA GLY A 597 7.60 4.61 -12.55
C GLY A 597 7.01 5.87 -13.15
N CYS A 598 7.29 6.10 -14.44
CA CYS A 598 6.76 7.19 -15.23
C CYS A 598 6.69 6.83 -16.73
N ALA A 599 5.48 6.83 -17.29
CA ALA A 599 5.29 6.72 -18.73
C ALA A 599 5.46 8.09 -19.41
N PHE A 600 6.08 8.11 -20.59
CA PHE A 600 6.36 9.33 -21.33
C PHE A 600 6.43 9.11 -22.85
N GLU A 601 6.32 10.17 -23.63
CA GLU A 601 6.46 10.16 -25.09
C GLU A 601 7.92 10.31 -25.49
N VAL A 602 8.49 9.32 -26.18
CA VAL A 602 9.94 9.28 -26.45
C VAL A 602 10.43 10.41 -27.37
N ASN A 603 9.51 10.96 -28.19
CA ASN A 603 9.78 12.07 -29.10
C ASN A 603 9.49 13.44 -28.49
N ARG A 604 9.08 13.52 -27.21
CA ARG A 604 8.65 14.77 -26.56
C ARG A 604 9.25 14.95 -25.17
N VAL A 605 10.56 14.76 -25.04
CA VAL A 605 11.29 15.03 -23.80
C VAL A 605 11.72 16.50 -23.73
N ILE A 606 12.03 16.97 -22.52
CA ILE A 606 12.39 18.37 -22.27
C ILE A 606 13.91 18.52 -22.31
N SER A 607 14.41 19.41 -23.17
CA SER A 607 15.80 19.85 -23.14
C SER A 607 15.92 21.36 -22.96
N ALA A 608 16.94 21.78 -22.21
CA ALA A 608 17.31 23.18 -22.10
C ALA A 608 17.72 23.76 -23.47
N LYS A 609 17.38 25.04 -23.70
CA LYS A 609 17.94 25.80 -24.83
C LYS A 609 19.34 26.32 -24.46
N LYS A 610 20.26 26.33 -25.43
CA LYS A 610 21.69 26.74 -25.33
C LYS A 610 22.01 27.65 -24.13
N ASP A 611 22.92 27.17 -23.27
CA ASP A 611 23.45 27.84 -22.06
C ASP A 611 22.45 28.20 -20.95
N ARG A 612 21.20 27.69 -21.01
CA ARG A 612 20.20 27.87 -19.95
C ARG A 612 20.08 26.63 -19.09
N GLU A 613 19.67 26.84 -17.85
CA GLU A 613 19.37 25.76 -16.91
C GLU A 613 17.85 25.59 -16.78
N LEU A 614 17.40 24.33 -16.67
CA LEU A 614 15.99 24.04 -16.39
C LEU A 614 15.66 24.38 -14.93
N ARG A 615 14.86 25.43 -14.74
CA ARG A 615 14.42 25.87 -13.41
C ARG A 615 13.03 25.36 -13.06
N SER A 616 12.79 25.09 -11.77
CA SER A 616 11.52 24.56 -11.27
C SER A 616 10.29 25.36 -11.73
N GLU A 617 10.34 26.69 -11.68
CA GLU A 617 9.23 27.55 -12.12
C GLU A 617 8.88 27.35 -13.59
N VAL A 618 9.89 27.13 -14.45
CA VAL A 618 9.70 26.92 -15.88
C VAL A 618 9.09 25.55 -16.15
N LEU A 619 9.53 24.54 -15.38
CA LEU A 619 9.07 23.14 -15.46
C LEU A 619 7.70 22.90 -14.81
N PHE A 620 7.17 23.87 -14.07
CA PHE A 620 5.82 23.81 -13.53
C PHE A 620 4.80 24.01 -14.66
N GLU A 621 3.78 23.15 -14.70
CA GLU A 621 2.72 23.11 -15.74
C GLU A 621 3.27 23.08 -17.17
N ILE A 622 4.38 22.36 -17.38
CA ILE A 622 5.02 22.27 -18.70
C ILE A 622 4.11 21.68 -19.79
N TYR A 623 3.14 20.86 -19.41
CA TYR A 623 2.16 20.25 -20.31
C TYR A 623 1.23 21.25 -21.02
N ASN A 624 1.19 22.51 -20.58
CA ASN A 624 0.47 23.60 -21.23
C ASN A 624 1.37 24.47 -22.13
N LYS A 625 2.62 24.05 -22.35
CA LYS A 625 3.64 24.83 -23.07
C LYS A 625 4.23 23.95 -24.17
N GLU A 626 4.16 24.40 -25.42
CA GLU A 626 4.79 23.70 -26.56
C GLU A 626 6.27 24.10 -26.73
N ASP A 627 6.61 25.35 -26.44
CA ASP A 627 7.97 25.86 -26.47
C ASP A 627 8.13 27.04 -25.50
N SER A 628 9.35 27.30 -25.03
CA SER A 628 9.62 28.50 -24.24
C SER A 628 11.00 29.07 -24.55
N SER A 629 11.32 30.24 -24.00
CA SER A 629 12.68 30.77 -24.12
C SER A 629 13.74 29.91 -23.41
N SER A 630 13.34 29.04 -22.47
CA SER A 630 14.26 28.30 -21.60
C SER A 630 14.39 26.81 -21.92
N PHE A 631 13.41 26.21 -22.59
CA PHE A 631 13.44 24.79 -22.97
C PHE A 631 12.84 24.59 -24.36
N ARG A 632 13.18 23.45 -24.98
CA ARG A 632 12.56 22.88 -26.19
C ARG A 632 12.02 21.48 -25.89
N ILE A 633 11.06 21.04 -26.69
CA ILE A 633 10.56 19.66 -26.68
C ILE A 633 11.15 18.94 -27.90
N ASN A 634 11.91 17.87 -27.67
CA ASN A 634 12.62 17.15 -28.72
C ASN A 634 12.66 15.63 -28.44
N PRO A 635 13.08 14.83 -29.42
CA PRO A 635 13.33 13.41 -29.21
C PRO A 635 14.43 13.13 -28.19
N LEU A 636 14.30 12.00 -27.48
CA LEU A 636 15.28 11.56 -26.51
C LEU A 636 16.59 11.14 -27.20
N GLY A 637 17.72 11.70 -26.77
CA GLY A 637 19.05 11.30 -27.26
C GLY A 637 19.39 11.70 -28.71
N ASN A 638 18.45 12.30 -29.47
CA ASN A 638 18.65 12.67 -30.87
C ASN A 638 17.88 13.96 -31.22
N GLU A 639 18.30 14.67 -32.27
CA GLU A 639 17.50 15.74 -32.89
C GLU A 639 16.48 15.19 -33.90
N GLN A 640 16.72 13.99 -34.45
CA GLN A 640 15.78 13.31 -35.35
C GLN A 640 14.70 12.53 -34.58
N GLU A 641 13.51 12.46 -35.18
CA GLU A 641 12.39 11.69 -34.63
C GLU A 641 12.70 10.20 -34.56
N ILE A 642 12.50 9.60 -33.39
CA ILE A 642 12.62 8.15 -33.18
C ILE A 642 11.40 7.49 -33.79
N LYS A 643 11.62 6.63 -34.78
CA LYS A 643 10.56 5.83 -35.41
C LYS A 643 10.47 4.46 -34.74
N HIS A 644 9.39 3.75 -35.04
CA HIS A 644 9.18 2.39 -34.55
C HIS A 644 8.71 1.46 -35.67
N TYR A 645 8.88 0.16 -35.46
CA TYR A 645 8.28 -0.88 -36.28
C TYR A 645 7.69 -1.97 -35.39
N LEU A 646 6.61 -2.58 -35.87
CA LEU A 646 5.98 -3.73 -35.24
C LEU A 646 6.53 -5.01 -35.86
N TYR A 647 6.84 -5.98 -35.02
CA TYR A 647 7.21 -7.32 -35.45
C TYR A 647 6.69 -8.36 -34.45
N ARG A 648 6.62 -9.61 -34.89
CA ARG A 648 6.22 -10.74 -34.03
C ARG A 648 7.47 -11.41 -33.46
N ASP A 649 7.46 -11.61 -32.16
CA ASP A 649 8.42 -12.43 -31.42
C ASP A 649 7.64 -13.57 -30.73
N GLY A 650 7.67 -14.76 -31.34
CA GLY A 650 6.75 -15.85 -31.01
C GLY A 650 5.28 -15.46 -31.23
N GLU A 651 4.45 -15.66 -30.20
CA GLU A 651 3.02 -15.29 -30.21
C GLU A 651 2.76 -13.82 -29.83
N SER A 652 3.81 -13.04 -29.52
CA SER A 652 3.67 -11.66 -29.04
C SER A 652 4.09 -10.64 -30.09
N GLU A 653 3.23 -9.66 -30.34
CA GLU A 653 3.63 -8.43 -31.02
C GLU A 653 4.52 -7.59 -30.10
N LYS A 654 5.61 -7.09 -30.68
CA LYS A 654 6.65 -6.29 -30.01
C LYS A 654 6.99 -5.06 -30.84
N ILE A 655 7.53 -4.05 -30.15
CA ILE A 655 7.98 -2.80 -30.77
C ILE A 655 9.51 -2.79 -30.78
N GLY A 656 10.08 -2.58 -31.97
CA GLY A 656 11.47 -2.18 -32.16
C GLY A 656 11.57 -0.71 -32.56
N LEU A 657 12.72 -0.08 -32.28
CA LEU A 657 13.00 1.31 -32.60
C LEU A 657 13.86 1.43 -33.87
N ILE A 658 13.70 2.54 -34.58
CA ILE A 658 14.59 2.95 -35.67
C ILE A 658 15.23 4.27 -35.27
N ILE A 659 16.55 4.27 -35.13
CA ILE A 659 17.34 5.39 -34.62
C ILE A 659 18.44 5.66 -35.62
N ASP A 660 18.48 6.86 -36.21
CA ASP A 660 19.45 7.23 -37.24
C ASP A 660 19.52 6.26 -38.44
N GLY A 661 18.42 5.54 -38.71
CA GLY A 661 18.34 4.51 -39.75
C GLY A 661 18.61 3.08 -39.28
N ASP A 662 19.21 2.91 -38.10
CA ASP A 662 19.50 1.60 -37.51
C ASP A 662 18.27 1.00 -36.82
N LYS A 663 17.98 -0.26 -37.11
CA LYS A 663 16.88 -1.00 -36.49
C LYS A 663 17.36 -1.72 -35.23
N LEU A 664 16.76 -1.38 -34.09
CA LEU A 664 16.94 -2.06 -32.82
C LEU A 664 15.73 -2.95 -32.52
N ASP A 665 15.98 -4.20 -32.16
CA ASP A 665 14.92 -5.08 -31.64
C ASP A 665 14.37 -4.55 -30.31
N ASN A 666 13.33 -5.20 -29.77
CA ASN A 666 12.69 -4.77 -28.53
C ASN A 666 13.68 -4.69 -27.35
N GLN A 667 14.51 -5.72 -27.13
CA GLN A 667 15.40 -5.75 -25.98
C GLN A 667 16.54 -4.73 -26.10
N GLN A 668 17.08 -4.56 -27.30
CA GLN A 668 18.04 -3.51 -27.63
C GLN A 668 17.43 -2.12 -27.43
N SER A 669 16.19 -1.92 -27.87
CA SER A 669 15.44 -0.68 -27.71
C SER A 669 15.21 -0.31 -26.25
N LEU A 670 14.77 -1.26 -25.42
CA LEU A 670 14.58 -1.05 -23.98
C LEU A 670 15.89 -0.65 -23.28
N THR A 671 16.99 -1.29 -23.67
CA THR A 671 18.33 -1.03 -23.11
C THR A 671 18.85 0.35 -23.53
N TRP A 672 18.68 0.70 -24.81
CA TRP A 672 19.05 2.01 -25.34
C TRP A 672 18.28 3.13 -24.66
N LEU A 673 16.95 3.01 -24.55
CA LEU A 673 16.10 3.99 -23.87
C LEU A 673 16.50 4.20 -22.41
N GLY A 674 16.72 3.14 -21.62
CA GLY A 674 17.15 3.27 -20.23
C GLY A 674 18.48 4.00 -20.07
N THR A 675 19.43 3.75 -20.99
CA THR A 675 20.72 4.46 -21.04
C THR A 675 20.53 5.93 -21.38
N GLN A 676 19.74 6.23 -22.43
CA GLN A 676 19.51 7.60 -22.89
C GLN A 676 18.75 8.45 -21.87
N ILE A 677 17.81 7.88 -21.11
CA ILE A 677 17.16 8.60 -20.01
C ILE A 677 18.21 9.07 -19.00
N THR A 678 19.15 8.21 -18.62
CA THR A 678 20.20 8.56 -17.65
C THR A 678 21.06 9.70 -18.17
N ILE A 679 21.56 9.58 -19.42
CA ILE A 679 22.37 10.62 -20.08
C ILE A 679 21.61 11.94 -20.16
N HIS A 680 20.34 11.87 -20.58
CA HIS A 680 19.47 13.04 -20.68
C HIS A 680 19.30 13.73 -19.33
N LEU A 681 18.94 13.00 -18.27
CA LEU A 681 18.74 13.61 -16.96
C LEU A 681 20.04 14.19 -16.38
N GLN A 682 21.19 13.54 -16.57
CA GLN A 682 22.49 14.07 -16.17
C GLN A 682 22.84 15.36 -16.91
N LYS A 683 22.53 15.42 -18.21
CA LYS A 683 22.73 16.63 -19.02
C LYS A 683 21.83 17.78 -18.59
N GLU A 684 20.54 17.49 -18.37
CA GLU A 684 19.54 18.51 -18.06
C GLU A 684 19.60 18.98 -16.59
N PHE A 685 20.18 18.17 -15.70
CA PHE A 685 20.33 18.44 -14.26
C PHE A 685 21.72 18.05 -13.72
N PRO A 686 22.80 18.69 -14.19
CA PRO A 686 24.19 18.22 -13.95
C PRO A 686 24.66 18.33 -12.50
N ASN A 687 24.03 19.16 -11.67
CA ASN A 687 24.43 19.40 -10.28
C ASN A 687 23.56 18.65 -9.27
N ILE A 688 22.92 17.54 -9.68
CA ILE A 688 21.95 16.80 -8.87
C ILE A 688 22.50 15.40 -8.52
N PRO A 689 23.04 15.19 -7.30
CA PRO A 689 23.69 13.93 -6.92
C PRO A 689 22.77 12.72 -6.87
N VAL A 690 21.45 12.91 -6.76
CA VAL A 690 20.51 11.76 -6.69
C VAL A 690 20.40 11.04 -8.04
N ILE A 691 20.66 11.72 -9.16
CA ILE A 691 20.59 11.13 -10.51
C ILE A 691 21.64 10.03 -10.68
N ASP A 692 22.85 10.26 -10.17
CA ASP A 692 23.96 9.30 -10.27
C ASP A 692 23.78 8.05 -9.37
N LYS A 693 22.78 8.05 -8.49
CA LYS A 693 22.50 6.92 -7.58
C LYS A 693 21.54 5.90 -8.18
N PHE A 694 20.94 6.20 -9.33
CA PHE A 694 19.87 5.41 -9.92
C PHE A 694 20.15 5.10 -11.39
N GLN A 695 19.61 3.96 -11.82
CA GLN A 695 19.54 3.55 -13.22
C GLN A 695 18.08 3.37 -13.59
N PHE A 696 17.80 3.35 -14.88
CA PHE A 696 16.44 3.16 -15.40
C PHE A 696 16.29 1.81 -16.09
N GLU A 697 15.17 1.16 -15.82
CA GLU A 697 14.67 0.03 -16.60
C GLU A 697 13.43 0.45 -17.37
N ILE A 698 13.29 0.00 -18.62
CA ILE A 698 12.07 0.21 -19.40
C ILE A 698 11.27 -1.07 -19.37
N LYS A 699 10.01 -0.99 -18.95
CA LYS A 699 9.13 -2.17 -18.85
C LYS A 699 8.69 -2.66 -20.22
N ASP A 700 8.21 -1.75 -21.04
CA ASP A 700 7.90 -2.00 -22.45
C ASP A 700 7.74 -0.67 -23.21
N ILE A 701 7.58 -0.77 -24.53
CA ILE A 701 7.30 0.35 -25.45
C ILE A 701 5.88 0.16 -26.00
N TYR A 702 5.16 1.26 -26.16
CA TYR A 702 3.76 1.29 -26.57
C TYR A 702 3.52 2.31 -27.69
N THR A 703 2.44 2.11 -28.44
CA THR A 703 2.01 2.99 -29.54
C THR A 703 0.91 3.97 -29.14
N SER A 704 0.20 3.69 -28.05
CA SER A 704 -0.82 4.57 -27.51
C SER A 704 -1.12 4.28 -26.04
N ALA A 705 -1.74 5.25 -25.37
CA ALA A 705 -2.13 5.19 -23.98
C ALA A 705 -3.40 6.00 -23.69
N SER A 706 -4.04 5.70 -22.56
CA SER A 706 -5.13 6.47 -21.96
C SER A 706 -4.84 6.70 -20.49
N PHE A 707 -5.36 7.80 -19.94
CA PHE A 707 -5.05 8.26 -18.58
C PHE A 707 -6.30 8.81 -17.89
N HIS A 708 -6.41 8.53 -16.60
CA HIS A 708 -7.44 9.07 -15.71
C HIS A 708 -6.93 9.13 -14.26
N GLY A 709 -7.43 10.09 -13.47
CA GLY A 709 -7.05 10.26 -12.08
C GLY A 709 -5.55 10.48 -11.90
N THR A 710 -5.03 10.10 -10.74
CA THR A 710 -3.60 10.26 -10.42
C THR A 710 -2.73 9.13 -10.98
N ALA A 711 -3.30 7.94 -11.13
CA ALA A 711 -2.55 6.70 -11.37
C ALA A 711 -3.37 5.62 -12.10
N ASN A 712 -4.39 6.03 -12.88
CA ASN A 712 -5.12 5.12 -13.74
C ASN A 712 -4.67 5.30 -15.18
N TYR A 713 -4.33 4.21 -15.85
CA TYR A 713 -3.81 4.22 -17.21
C TYR A 713 -4.04 2.88 -17.92
N LYS A 714 -4.02 2.89 -19.24
CA LYS A 714 -3.94 1.68 -20.09
C LYS A 714 -3.04 1.95 -21.29
N PHE A 715 -2.37 0.91 -21.78
CA PHE A 715 -1.40 0.99 -22.89
C PHE A 715 -1.77 0.02 -24.01
N TRP A 716 -1.26 0.26 -25.22
CA TRP A 716 -1.50 -0.55 -26.42
C TRP A 716 -0.26 -0.67 -27.32
N ILE A 717 -0.11 -1.82 -27.96
CA ILE A 717 0.86 -2.09 -29.03
C ILE A 717 0.06 -2.29 -30.33
N GLY A 718 0.08 -1.32 -31.24
CA GLY A 718 -0.88 -1.28 -32.35
C GLY A 718 -2.32 -1.26 -31.82
N GLU A 719 -3.13 -2.22 -32.26
CA GLU A 719 -4.49 -2.44 -31.76
C GLU A 719 -4.57 -3.45 -30.61
N ARG A 720 -3.47 -4.17 -30.32
CA ARG A 720 -3.42 -5.10 -29.19
C ARG A 720 -3.44 -4.32 -27.88
N ASP A 721 -4.39 -4.67 -27.02
CA ASP A 721 -4.49 -4.05 -25.70
C ASP A 721 -3.54 -4.70 -24.69
N ILE A 722 -2.93 -3.85 -23.88
CA ILE A 722 -2.12 -4.27 -22.75
C ILE A 722 -2.94 -4.04 -21.48
N LYS A 723 -2.78 -4.94 -20.51
CA LYS A 723 -3.54 -4.91 -19.26
C LYS A 723 -3.38 -3.56 -18.54
N GLY A 724 -4.44 -2.74 -18.54
CA GLY A 724 -4.44 -1.42 -17.90
C GLY A 724 -4.39 -1.50 -16.37
N LYS A 725 -4.28 -0.38 -15.65
CA LYS A 725 -4.42 -0.32 -14.19
C LYS A 725 -5.38 0.82 -13.85
N MET A 726 -6.44 0.51 -13.11
CA MET A 726 -7.33 1.50 -12.50
C MET A 726 -7.47 1.17 -11.01
N ARG A 727 -6.93 2.03 -10.13
CA ARG A 727 -6.94 1.79 -8.68
C ARG A 727 -8.38 1.75 -8.17
N SER A 728 -8.65 0.85 -7.22
CA SER A 728 -9.98 0.58 -6.63
C SER A 728 -10.96 -0.25 -7.47
N TYR A 729 -10.59 -0.66 -8.69
CA TYR A 729 -11.40 -1.52 -9.56
C TYR A 729 -10.64 -2.82 -9.86
N LYS A 730 -11.30 -3.98 -9.77
CA LYS A 730 -10.71 -5.26 -10.22
C LYS A 730 -11.02 -5.48 -11.71
N LYS A 731 -10.12 -6.18 -12.39
CA LYS A 731 -10.15 -6.47 -13.83
C LYS A 731 -10.87 -7.78 -14.15
N ILE A 732 -12.02 -7.99 -13.52
CA ILE A 732 -12.86 -9.17 -13.76
C ILE A 732 -14.16 -8.68 -14.39
N GLY A 733 -14.79 -9.55 -15.18
CA GLY A 733 -16.15 -9.31 -15.65
C GLY A 733 -17.12 -9.30 -14.48
N TYR A 734 -18.06 -8.36 -14.51
CA TYR A 734 -19.15 -8.26 -13.55
C TYR A 734 -20.50 -8.36 -14.28
N ASP A 735 -21.50 -8.75 -13.51
CA ASP A 735 -22.90 -8.59 -13.90
C ASP A 735 -23.25 -7.10 -13.85
N ALA A 736 -23.59 -6.56 -15.02
CA ALA A 736 -24.10 -5.21 -15.17
C ALA A 736 -25.60 -5.25 -15.42
N TYR A 737 -26.29 -4.26 -14.89
CA TYR A 737 -27.74 -4.18 -14.88
C TYR A 737 -28.21 -2.86 -15.49
N HIS A 738 -29.42 -2.88 -16.02
CA HIS A 738 -30.15 -1.69 -16.45
C HIS A 738 -31.57 -1.74 -15.88
N LEU A 739 -32.27 -0.61 -15.95
CA LEU A 739 -33.60 -0.43 -15.35
C LEU A 739 -34.64 0.00 -16.41
N PRO A 740 -35.14 -0.90 -17.27
CA PRO A 740 -36.25 -0.62 -18.17
C PRO A 740 -37.56 -0.49 -17.37
N GLY A 741 -38.09 0.73 -17.28
CA GLY A 741 -39.23 1.02 -16.41
C GLY A 741 -38.81 0.96 -14.96
N ASP A 742 -39.43 0.04 -14.20
CA ASP A 742 -39.06 -0.24 -12.81
C ASP A 742 -38.34 -1.57 -12.63
N ASP A 743 -38.14 -2.40 -13.64
CA ASP A 743 -37.57 -3.74 -13.45
C ASP A 743 -36.05 -3.76 -13.66
N LEU A 744 -35.29 -4.30 -12.71
CA LEU A 744 -33.85 -4.57 -12.86
C LEU A 744 -33.65 -5.74 -13.82
N GLN A 745 -32.95 -5.50 -14.92
CA GLN A 745 -32.64 -6.52 -15.90
C GLN A 745 -31.13 -6.66 -16.07
N LEU A 746 -30.65 -7.92 -16.16
CA LEU A 746 -29.25 -8.22 -16.43
C LEU A 746 -28.93 -7.79 -17.86
N LEU A 747 -28.03 -6.82 -18.00
CA LEU A 747 -27.58 -6.32 -19.29
C LEU A 747 -26.48 -7.20 -19.89
N THR A 748 -25.49 -7.58 -19.06
CA THR A 748 -24.38 -8.45 -19.45
C THR A 748 -23.69 -9.03 -18.22
N SER A 749 -23.13 -10.22 -18.33
CA SER A 749 -22.41 -10.91 -17.25
C SER A 749 -20.88 -10.79 -17.31
N ASN A 750 -20.37 -9.94 -18.21
CA ASN A 750 -18.93 -9.77 -18.42
C ASN A 750 -18.54 -8.29 -18.61
N TYR A 751 -19.22 -7.38 -17.90
CA TYR A 751 -18.91 -5.96 -17.95
C TYR A 751 -17.59 -5.68 -17.24
N THR A 752 -16.67 -4.99 -17.92
CA THR A 752 -15.35 -4.66 -17.38
C THR A 752 -15.20 -3.14 -17.28
N PRO A 753 -15.82 -2.48 -16.27
CA PRO A 753 -16.02 -1.03 -16.24
C PRO A 753 -14.73 -0.25 -16.46
N SER A 754 -13.65 -0.65 -15.78
CA SER A 754 -12.36 0.02 -15.90
C SER A 754 -11.69 -0.17 -17.26
N GLU A 755 -11.84 -1.34 -17.88
CA GLU A 755 -11.18 -1.65 -19.17
C GLU A 755 -11.95 -1.02 -20.33
N GLU A 756 -13.28 -1.01 -20.27
CA GLU A 756 -14.16 -0.36 -21.25
C GLU A 756 -13.98 1.16 -21.20
N PHE A 757 -14.05 1.77 -20.02
CA PHE A 757 -13.86 3.22 -19.87
C PHE A 757 -12.50 3.69 -20.40
N LEU A 758 -11.40 3.03 -20.02
CA LEU A 758 -10.06 3.40 -20.51
C LEU A 758 -9.90 3.19 -22.02
N ARG A 759 -10.58 2.18 -22.59
CA ARG A 759 -10.59 1.96 -24.05
C ARG A 759 -11.34 3.08 -24.77
N ASP A 760 -12.46 3.54 -24.22
CA ASP A 760 -13.22 4.66 -24.79
C ASP A 760 -12.40 5.95 -24.75
N LEU A 761 -11.68 6.21 -23.64
CA LEU A 761 -10.72 7.33 -23.56
C LEU A 761 -9.64 7.28 -24.64
N ARG A 762 -9.12 6.10 -25.00
CA ARG A 762 -8.17 5.97 -26.13
C ARG A 762 -8.86 6.30 -27.46
N ASN A 763 -10.05 5.75 -27.68
CA ASN A 763 -10.70 5.74 -28.99
C ASN A 763 -11.31 7.11 -29.32
N LYS A 764 -12.13 7.66 -28.42
CA LYS A 764 -12.91 8.89 -28.59
C LYS A 764 -13.19 9.54 -27.21
N PRO A 765 -12.21 10.20 -26.57
CA PRO A 765 -12.42 10.87 -25.28
C PRO A 765 -13.46 11.99 -25.33
N GLU A 766 -13.79 12.49 -26.52
CA GLU A 766 -14.89 13.43 -26.79
C GLU A 766 -16.29 12.79 -26.78
N LYS A 767 -16.39 11.45 -26.83
CA LYS A 767 -17.65 10.70 -26.90
C LYS A 767 -17.56 9.40 -26.09
N VAL A 768 -17.36 9.53 -24.79
CA VAL A 768 -17.22 8.41 -23.86
C VAL A 768 -18.62 7.90 -23.47
N GLU A 769 -18.82 6.59 -23.56
CA GLU A 769 -20.06 5.95 -23.12
C GLU A 769 -20.20 6.03 -21.60
N ARG A 770 -21.43 6.27 -21.13
CA ARG A 770 -21.69 6.38 -19.70
C ARG A 770 -21.58 5.02 -19.02
N CYS A 771 -20.95 4.98 -17.85
CA CYS A 771 -20.70 3.73 -17.13
C CYS A 771 -21.99 3.06 -16.65
N LYS A 772 -22.00 1.73 -16.56
CA LYS A 772 -23.17 0.93 -16.17
C LYS A 772 -23.13 0.57 -14.69
N THR A 773 -24.30 0.39 -14.08
CA THR A 773 -24.40 -0.19 -12.73
C THR A 773 -23.95 -1.65 -12.76
N TYR A 774 -23.11 -2.07 -11.80
CA TYR A 774 -22.61 -3.45 -11.74
C TYR A 774 -22.50 -3.98 -10.31
N LEU A 775 -22.56 -5.30 -10.15
CA LEU A 775 -22.39 -5.97 -8.85
C LEU A 775 -20.92 -6.31 -8.59
N PHE A 776 -20.38 -5.82 -7.48
CA PHE A 776 -19.02 -6.08 -7.05
C PHE A 776 -18.96 -7.13 -5.94
N TYR A 777 -18.23 -8.22 -6.21
CA TYR A 777 -18.03 -9.33 -5.29
C TYR A 777 -16.79 -9.15 -4.39
N LYS A 778 -16.95 -9.38 -3.08
CA LYS A 778 -15.85 -9.43 -2.11
C LYS A 778 -16.12 -10.45 -1.00
N ILE A 779 -15.06 -10.88 -0.33
CA ILE A 779 -15.19 -11.70 0.88
C ILE A 779 -15.50 -10.79 2.07
N LEU A 780 -16.56 -11.09 2.80
CA LEU A 780 -16.94 -10.43 4.04
C LEU A 780 -15.91 -10.76 5.13
N LYS A 781 -15.21 -9.75 5.64
CA LYS A 781 -14.20 -9.92 6.69
C LYS A 781 -14.81 -9.67 8.08
N PRO A 782 -14.26 -10.28 9.16
CA PRO A 782 -14.69 -10.06 10.54
C PRO A 782 -14.86 -8.58 10.92
N GLY A 783 -13.92 -7.72 10.52
CA GLY A 783 -14.00 -6.30 10.85
C GLY A 783 -15.08 -5.51 10.14
N GLU A 784 -15.39 -5.84 8.88
CA GLU A 784 -16.53 -5.25 8.18
C GLU A 784 -17.85 -5.73 8.76
N TYR A 785 -17.93 -7.04 9.03
CA TYR A 785 -19.09 -7.66 9.66
C TYR A 785 -19.41 -7.02 11.01
N LYS A 786 -18.41 -6.90 11.89
CA LYS A 786 -18.53 -6.23 13.20
C LYS A 786 -18.93 -4.77 13.08
N LYS A 787 -18.37 -4.02 12.11
CA LYS A 787 -18.65 -2.58 11.93
C LYS A 787 -20.09 -2.33 11.49
N ASN A 788 -20.63 -3.16 10.60
CA ASN A 788 -21.93 -2.96 9.98
C ASN A 788 -22.98 -3.99 10.45
N TYR A 789 -22.74 -4.65 11.59
CA TYR A 789 -23.59 -5.75 12.05
C TYR A 789 -25.05 -5.31 12.21
N GLU A 790 -25.31 -4.28 13.01
CA GLU A 790 -26.67 -3.79 13.27
C GLU A 790 -27.37 -3.26 12.02
N THR A 791 -26.62 -2.72 11.05
CA THR A 791 -27.20 -2.05 9.87
C THR A 791 -27.39 -2.96 8.67
N SER A 792 -26.58 -4.00 8.55
CA SER A 792 -26.47 -4.77 7.30
C SER A 792 -26.49 -6.28 7.49
N TRP A 793 -25.99 -6.80 8.62
CA TRP A 793 -25.71 -8.23 8.74
C TRP A 793 -26.54 -8.99 9.78
N LYS A 794 -27.08 -8.30 10.80
CA LYS A 794 -27.83 -8.91 11.92
C LYS A 794 -29.01 -9.77 11.47
N ASN A 795 -29.71 -9.32 10.43
CA ASN A 795 -30.88 -10.02 9.87
C ASN A 795 -30.52 -10.77 8.58
N SER A 796 -29.22 -10.89 8.27
CA SER A 796 -28.73 -11.62 7.10
C SER A 796 -28.22 -13.00 7.52
N GLU A 797 -28.15 -13.94 6.58
CA GLU A 797 -27.44 -15.21 6.78
C GLU A 797 -25.95 -15.13 6.43
N ALA A 798 -25.47 -13.94 6.02
CA ALA A 798 -24.06 -13.74 5.68
C ALA A 798 -23.21 -13.69 6.94
N PHE A 799 -22.06 -14.34 6.88
CA PHE A 799 -21.08 -14.39 7.96
C PHE A 799 -19.68 -14.14 7.41
N PRO A 800 -18.69 -13.79 8.26
CA PRO A 800 -17.30 -13.66 7.84
C PRO A 800 -16.80 -14.90 7.09
N GLY A 801 -16.26 -14.69 5.89
CA GLY A 801 -15.87 -15.75 4.96
C GLY A 801 -16.82 -15.92 3.77
N CYS A 802 -18.07 -15.44 3.86
CA CYS A 802 -18.99 -15.40 2.71
C CYS A 802 -18.51 -14.44 1.62
N THR A 803 -18.81 -14.77 0.36
CA THR A 803 -18.82 -13.77 -0.72
C THR A 803 -20.08 -12.93 -0.60
N VAL A 804 -19.93 -11.61 -0.57
CA VAL A 804 -21.03 -10.64 -0.56
C VAL A 804 -20.93 -9.71 -1.77
N GLU A 805 -22.09 -9.24 -2.20
CA GLU A 805 -22.27 -8.37 -3.35
C GLU A 805 -22.49 -6.92 -2.93
N SER A 806 -22.12 -5.99 -3.81
CA SER A 806 -22.35 -4.56 -3.62
C SER A 806 -22.51 -3.89 -4.97
N ALA A 807 -23.65 -3.25 -5.21
CA ALA A 807 -23.86 -2.46 -6.41
C ALA A 807 -22.93 -1.23 -6.44
N ARG A 808 -22.27 -1.03 -7.58
CA ARG A 808 -21.30 0.05 -7.81
C ARG A 808 -21.50 0.69 -9.17
N LEU A 809 -20.99 1.92 -9.27
CA LEU A 809 -20.88 2.68 -10.50
C LEU A 809 -19.47 3.27 -10.55
N LEU A 810 -18.84 3.22 -11.73
CA LEU A 810 -17.50 3.78 -11.93
C LEU A 810 -17.56 5.31 -11.83
N ARG A 811 -16.58 5.90 -11.15
CA ARG A 811 -16.43 7.36 -11.09
C ARG A 811 -15.67 7.85 -12.32
N GLU A 812 -16.38 8.51 -13.22
CA GLU A 812 -15.86 9.01 -14.49
C GLU A 812 -14.94 10.21 -14.26
N CYS A 813 -15.32 11.19 -13.45
CA CYS A 813 -14.49 12.33 -13.05
C CYS A 813 -13.74 12.08 -11.72
N SER A 814 -12.42 12.30 -11.72
CA SER A 814 -11.58 12.24 -10.52
C SER A 814 -10.84 13.54 -10.23
N LEU A 815 -11.17 14.20 -9.11
CA LEU A 815 -10.44 15.37 -8.62
C LEU A 815 -8.98 15.07 -8.21
N THR A 816 -8.61 13.79 -8.09
CA THR A 816 -7.22 13.43 -7.77
C THR A 816 -6.27 13.68 -8.95
N GLN A 817 -6.80 13.89 -10.15
CA GLN A 817 -6.05 14.23 -11.36
C GLN A 817 -5.39 15.60 -11.29
N PHE A 818 -6.04 16.59 -10.65
CA PHE A 818 -5.64 17.99 -10.74
C PHE A 818 -4.69 18.46 -9.62
N THR A 819 -3.85 19.46 -9.94
CA THR A 819 -2.98 20.14 -8.96
C THR A 819 -3.65 21.43 -8.47
N PHE A 820 -4.09 21.43 -7.22
CA PHE A 820 -4.76 22.59 -6.60
C PHE A 820 -3.74 23.60 -6.05
N GLN A 821 -4.12 24.86 -5.93
CA GLN A 821 -3.27 25.91 -5.34
C GLN A 821 -3.14 25.79 -3.82
N SER A 822 -4.19 25.34 -3.14
CA SER A 822 -4.24 25.24 -1.67
C SER A 822 -5.20 24.14 -1.21
N LYS A 823 -5.10 23.74 0.07
CA LYS A 823 -6.06 22.85 0.74
C LYS A 823 -7.47 23.43 0.72
N LYS A 824 -7.61 24.73 0.99
CA LYS A 824 -8.91 25.42 0.98
C LYS A 824 -9.60 25.30 -0.37
N GLN A 825 -8.85 25.44 -1.46
CA GLN A 825 -9.37 25.23 -2.81
C GLN A 825 -9.81 23.78 -2.98
N PHE A 826 -8.93 22.80 -2.70
CA PHE A 826 -9.28 21.38 -2.84
C PHE A 826 -10.54 20.98 -2.05
N ASP A 827 -10.66 21.41 -0.80
CA ASP A 827 -11.80 21.08 0.08
C ASP A 827 -13.11 21.69 -0.40
N SER A 828 -13.04 22.81 -1.10
CA SER A 828 -14.21 23.42 -1.72
C SER A 828 -14.72 22.58 -2.88
N TRP A 829 -13.82 22.13 -3.77
CA TRP A 829 -14.14 21.27 -4.89
C TRP A 829 -14.58 19.86 -4.46
N GLU A 830 -13.93 19.28 -3.44
CA GLU A 830 -14.29 17.96 -2.93
C GLU A 830 -15.70 17.95 -2.30
N ARG A 831 -16.03 18.99 -1.52
CA ARG A 831 -17.38 19.15 -0.97
C ARG A 831 -18.44 19.30 -2.05
N GLU A 832 -18.17 20.08 -3.09
CA GLU A 832 -19.06 20.22 -4.24
C GLU A 832 -19.23 18.89 -4.98
N GLN A 833 -18.14 18.19 -5.31
CA GLN A 833 -18.18 16.90 -5.99
C GLN A 833 -18.97 15.86 -5.20
N LYS A 834 -18.75 15.79 -3.87
CA LYS A 834 -19.49 14.91 -2.98
C LYS A 834 -20.98 15.23 -2.99
N HIS A 835 -21.35 16.51 -2.86
CA HIS A 835 -22.74 16.93 -2.85
C HIS A 835 -23.47 16.56 -4.15
N LEU A 836 -22.84 16.80 -5.31
CA LEU A 836 -23.40 16.43 -6.62
C LEU A 836 -23.62 14.92 -6.71
N ARG A 837 -22.58 14.12 -6.42
CA ARG A 837 -22.65 12.66 -6.53
C ARG A 837 -23.71 12.06 -5.61
N ASP A 838 -23.80 12.56 -4.38
CA ASP A 838 -24.74 12.02 -3.40
C ASP A 838 -26.19 12.34 -3.80
N ARG A 839 -26.42 13.44 -4.55
CA ARG A 839 -27.75 13.87 -5.02
C ARG A 839 -28.16 13.25 -6.36
N THR A 840 -27.21 13.10 -7.30
CA THR A 840 -27.53 12.81 -8.71
C THR A 840 -26.81 11.57 -9.27
N GLY A 841 -25.95 10.92 -8.49
CA GLY A 841 -25.16 9.77 -8.93
C GLY A 841 -23.95 10.10 -9.80
N GLN A 842 -23.78 11.36 -10.21
CA GLN A 842 -22.63 11.86 -10.98
C GLN A 842 -22.12 13.19 -10.39
N SER A 843 -20.98 13.68 -10.89
CA SER A 843 -20.38 14.94 -10.47
C SER A 843 -20.41 15.99 -11.58
N TYR A 844 -19.25 16.40 -12.09
CA TYR A 844 -19.09 17.43 -13.11
C TYR A 844 -19.47 16.96 -14.52
N GLU A 845 -19.72 15.67 -14.71
CA GLU A 845 -20.04 15.06 -15.99
C GLU A 845 -21.29 15.69 -16.64
N SER A 846 -22.29 16.08 -15.85
CA SER A 846 -23.56 16.66 -16.34
C SER A 846 -23.42 17.92 -17.19
N TRP A 847 -22.32 18.66 -17.07
CA TRP A 847 -22.06 19.87 -17.86
C TRP A 847 -21.36 19.59 -19.19
N PHE A 848 -20.88 18.37 -19.40
CA PHE A 848 -20.07 17.96 -20.55
C PHE A 848 -20.70 16.77 -21.28
N ILE A 849 -22.03 16.67 -21.25
CA ILE A 849 -22.77 15.67 -22.01
C ILE A 849 -23.11 16.26 -23.38
N ASN A 850 -22.80 15.50 -24.43
CA ASN A 850 -23.16 15.84 -25.80
C ASN A 850 -24.63 15.51 -26.08
N ASP A 851 -25.18 16.01 -27.18
CA ASP A 851 -26.56 15.72 -27.63
C ASP A 851 -26.87 14.21 -27.78
N SER A 852 -25.84 13.38 -27.95
CA SER A 852 -25.97 11.91 -27.99
C SER A 852 -26.03 11.23 -26.62
N GLY A 853 -26.00 11.98 -25.51
CA GLY A 853 -25.98 11.43 -24.15
C GLY A 853 -24.60 10.89 -23.70
N THR A 854 -23.56 11.06 -24.53
CA THR A 854 -22.18 10.64 -24.22
C THR A 854 -21.39 11.77 -23.57
N LEU A 855 -20.34 11.42 -22.82
CA LEU A 855 -19.50 12.37 -22.10
C LEU A 855 -18.34 12.87 -22.98
N ASP A 856 -18.20 14.18 -23.11
CA ASP A 856 -16.97 14.82 -23.57
C ASP A 856 -15.99 14.92 -22.40
N PHE A 857 -15.26 13.83 -22.18
CA PHE A 857 -14.31 13.73 -21.08
C PHE A 857 -13.10 14.67 -21.29
N GLN A 858 -12.70 14.88 -22.55
CA GLN A 858 -11.55 15.72 -22.87
C GLN A 858 -11.84 17.19 -22.55
N GLU A 859 -12.98 17.72 -22.99
CA GLU A 859 -13.40 19.08 -22.65
C GLU A 859 -13.54 19.24 -21.12
N MET A 860 -14.15 18.26 -20.45
CA MET A 860 -14.30 18.28 -19.00
C MET A 860 -12.96 18.48 -18.29
N ILE A 861 -11.96 17.63 -18.54
CA ILE A 861 -10.69 17.71 -17.82
C ILE A 861 -9.92 18.99 -18.14
N GLU A 862 -10.00 19.51 -19.37
CA GLU A 862 -9.36 20.77 -19.77
C GLU A 862 -9.95 21.97 -19.03
N LYS A 863 -11.29 22.05 -18.97
CA LYS A 863 -11.99 23.16 -18.29
C LYS A 863 -11.78 23.13 -16.78
N LEU A 864 -11.87 21.95 -16.17
CA LEU A 864 -11.65 21.82 -14.73
C LEU A 864 -10.20 22.17 -14.36
N ASP A 865 -9.21 21.69 -15.13
CA ASP A 865 -7.80 22.05 -14.93
C ASP A 865 -7.56 23.57 -15.06
N GLU A 866 -8.04 24.19 -16.14
CA GLU A 866 -7.92 25.62 -16.39
C GLU A 866 -8.48 26.45 -15.22
N MET A 867 -9.68 26.09 -14.73
CA MET A 867 -10.33 26.78 -13.62
C MET A 867 -9.57 26.60 -12.30
N ILE A 868 -9.10 25.38 -12.01
CA ILE A 868 -8.32 25.10 -10.80
C ILE A 868 -7.02 25.91 -10.82
N ARG A 869 -6.32 25.94 -11.96
CA ARG A 869 -5.08 26.72 -12.13
C ARG A 869 -5.28 28.22 -11.98
N ARG A 870 -6.43 28.76 -12.40
CA ARG A 870 -6.82 30.16 -12.18
C ARG A 870 -7.23 30.49 -10.75
N GLY A 871 -7.30 29.50 -9.86
CA GLY A 871 -7.70 29.70 -8.46
C GLY A 871 -9.20 29.62 -8.21
N GLY A 872 -9.98 29.07 -9.17
CA GLY A 872 -11.41 28.86 -9.02
C GLY A 872 -11.70 27.96 -7.81
N MET A 873 -12.73 28.29 -7.03
CA MET A 873 -13.05 27.57 -5.78
C MET A 873 -14.08 26.45 -5.97
N LYS A 874 -14.90 26.53 -7.02
CA LYS A 874 -16.00 25.64 -7.36
C LYS A 874 -16.28 25.72 -8.86
N TYR A 875 -16.86 24.68 -9.43
CA TYR A 875 -17.28 24.67 -10.84
C TYR A 875 -18.72 25.16 -11.02
N ALA A 876 -19.68 24.65 -10.24
CA ALA A 876 -21.11 24.79 -10.56
C ALA A 876 -21.63 26.24 -10.51
N SER A 877 -20.98 27.11 -9.72
CA SER A 877 -21.32 28.53 -9.61
C SER A 877 -20.49 29.44 -10.54
N SER A 878 -19.78 28.87 -11.51
CA SER A 878 -18.95 29.64 -12.43
C SER A 878 -19.73 30.17 -13.64
N ARG A 879 -19.17 31.19 -14.29
CA ARG A 879 -19.71 31.71 -15.56
C ARG A 879 -19.68 30.62 -16.64
N GLU A 880 -18.65 29.77 -16.60
CA GLU A 880 -18.47 28.62 -17.48
C GLU A 880 -19.60 27.61 -17.30
N ALA A 881 -19.90 27.20 -16.06
CA ALA A 881 -21.05 26.31 -15.79
C ALA A 881 -22.38 26.91 -16.24
N SER A 882 -22.52 28.24 -16.17
CA SER A 882 -23.73 28.95 -16.62
C SER A 882 -23.96 28.81 -18.14
N LYS A 883 -22.90 28.63 -18.95
CA LYS A 883 -23.03 28.39 -20.40
C LYS A 883 -23.66 27.04 -20.72
N HIS A 884 -23.51 26.07 -19.84
CA HIS A 884 -24.01 24.69 -19.99
C HIS A 884 -25.19 24.40 -19.05
N TRP A 885 -25.84 25.44 -18.51
CA TRP A 885 -26.88 25.28 -17.48
C TRP A 885 -28.08 24.46 -17.99
N ASN A 886 -28.52 24.69 -19.22
CA ASN A 886 -29.65 23.97 -19.81
C ASN A 886 -29.35 22.46 -19.95
N LEU A 887 -28.17 22.11 -20.44
CA LEU A 887 -27.69 20.72 -20.53
C LEU A 887 -27.59 20.06 -19.15
N SER A 888 -27.04 20.77 -18.15
CA SER A 888 -26.94 20.22 -16.78
C SER A 888 -28.30 19.99 -16.11
N ARG A 889 -29.35 20.71 -16.54
CA ARG A 889 -30.72 20.48 -16.07
C ARG A 889 -31.37 19.29 -16.75
N GLU A 890 -31.10 19.09 -18.04
CA GLU A 890 -31.59 17.96 -18.82
C GLU A 890 -30.95 16.65 -18.33
N TYR A 891 -29.64 16.66 -18.09
CA TYR A 891 -28.86 15.51 -17.63
C TYR A 891 -28.47 15.65 -16.16
N SER A 892 -29.40 16.03 -15.29
CA SER A 892 -29.10 16.26 -13.88
C SER A 892 -28.57 14.99 -13.21
N ASP A 893 -29.22 13.85 -13.48
CA ASP A 893 -28.91 12.55 -12.88
C ASP A 893 -28.08 11.69 -13.83
N HIS A 894 -27.19 10.87 -13.26
CA HIS A 894 -26.51 9.85 -14.04
C HIS A 894 -27.59 8.92 -14.64
N PRO A 895 -27.50 8.50 -15.91
CA PRO A 895 -28.47 7.60 -16.54
C PRO A 895 -28.73 6.28 -15.78
N GLU A 896 -27.80 5.90 -14.90
CA GLU A 896 -27.77 4.64 -14.17
C GLU A 896 -28.01 4.85 -12.67
N TYR A 897 -28.29 6.08 -12.23
CA TYR A 897 -28.43 6.38 -10.81
C TYR A 897 -29.62 5.66 -10.18
N LYS A 898 -30.76 5.62 -10.89
CA LYS A 898 -31.94 4.87 -10.43
C LYS A 898 -31.67 3.36 -10.36
N CYS A 899 -30.98 2.81 -11.37
CA CYS A 899 -30.55 1.42 -11.39
C CYS A 899 -29.63 1.12 -10.18
N LEU A 900 -28.64 1.98 -9.91
CA LEU A 900 -27.73 1.86 -8.76
C LEU A 900 -28.47 1.90 -7.42
N LEU A 901 -29.47 2.78 -7.25
CA LEU A 901 -30.25 2.84 -6.03
C LEU A 901 -31.08 1.57 -5.86
N LYS A 902 -31.75 1.10 -6.92
CA LYS A 902 -32.56 -0.12 -6.86
C LYS A 902 -31.70 -1.36 -6.59
N ALA A 903 -30.53 -1.49 -7.22
CA ALA A 903 -29.63 -2.64 -7.03
C ALA A 903 -28.90 -2.66 -5.67
N LYS A 904 -28.95 -1.57 -4.89
CA LYS A 904 -28.42 -1.52 -3.52
C LYS A 904 -29.40 -2.07 -2.48
N HIS A 905 -30.68 -2.04 -2.78
CA HIS A 905 -31.77 -2.52 -1.94
C HIS A 905 -32.11 -3.95 -2.34
#